data_AF-A0A7C7EFX9-F1
#
_entry.id   AF-A0A7C7EFX9-F1
#
_cell.length_a   1.000
_cell.length_b   1.000
_cell.length_c   1.000
_cell.angle_alpha   90.00
_cell.angle_beta   90.00
_cell.angle_gamma   90.00
#
_symmetry.space_group_name_H-M   'P 1'
#
loop_
_entity.id
_entity.type
_entity.pdbx_description
1 polymer ?
#
loop_
_entity_poly.entity_id
_entity_poly.type
_entity_poly.pdbx_seq_one_letter_code
_entity_poly.pdbx_strand_id
1 'polypeptide(L)'
;IGTDLINVVEINDQYVNYSEIGTYTIFVTVTFQGEKYQKFIKVNVKEKSIEYVKITLMLEDVLIKTFEIQKNSLLSEPTHDEIKDKQFIGWSLDKEGKNLFDFSKIVLEDLTLYAQYVDIIYEYIKITFDALNDSDPYVVSVKKGEKVLEPEKPTFEGYTFVGWYIDSNLTHKFDFETQIYEDITLYAKYRLILNEQVELNFYYMNDMHGSLLNNPSELHIGLARIANVVLTEKENNPDQTIFITGGDMLQGDIISNYFWGANVIEMLNVMYLDAYVIGNHEFDWGIDKVLQYFNGTHEVQANYPILGANVYSKATNQMVEGFEPYTIIERNGIRIGIIGTMGYGLESSISFTRVNDYRFANPIEITESYAKHLRQYEDVDIVVAVNHQDDTSYNDKVAAFTGLSKVDIIFNGHTHNYYVRQKTRSNAAPIHIVQSASNSRYLGHVTLTYRSDSGVVSSQAENIGYYDNRVKYEHPVIQAMIESSINEISDLYEPILKSGEYVSKSDYAVYIAKLMTQYTNSDVGFHNNGGTRADIDNGEDLSYAKMFQISPFNNTVVSVMMSGRDLLNQLSRNSYYMRPGLTKDSINVNQMYKVVTNDYIFGNNNAFKNASAIEYYNVEVMELTYWALLYLKEQGYTTWRRDLEIDFSSIHQVSISHLSYHSFERIYA
;
A
#
# COMPACT_ATOMS: atom_id res chain seq x y z
N ILE A 1 61.90 0.82 63.77
CA ILE A 1 60.69 0.07 64.19
C ILE A 1 59.56 0.58 63.31
N GLY A 2 58.87 -0.31 62.59
CA GLY A 2 57.47 -0.17 62.19
C GLY A 2 57.07 0.97 61.25
N THR A 3 56.20 0.64 60.30
CA THR A 3 55.29 1.57 59.63
C THR A 3 54.63 2.52 60.62
N ASP A 4 54.84 3.82 60.48
CA ASP A 4 53.82 4.89 60.56
C ASP A 4 54.51 6.26 60.59
N LEU A 5 53.86 7.24 59.99
CA LEU A 5 54.31 8.61 59.78
C LEU A 5 54.97 9.24 61.03
N ILE A 6 56.28 9.51 60.96
CA ILE A 6 56.81 10.74 61.58
C ILE A 6 56.50 11.85 60.58
N ASN A 7 55.29 12.39 60.68
CA ASN A 7 54.97 13.65 60.03
C ASN A 7 55.58 14.79 60.84
N VAL A 8 56.03 15.80 60.09
CA VAL A 8 56.68 17.05 60.50
C VAL A 8 58.21 16.99 60.65
N VAL A 9 58.88 17.37 59.56
CA VAL A 9 60.01 18.31 59.64
C VAL A 9 59.62 19.51 58.79
N GLU A 10 59.05 20.52 59.45
CA GLU A 10 59.03 21.88 58.90
C GLU A 10 60.50 22.34 58.90
N ILE A 11 61.13 22.33 57.72
CA ILE A 11 62.44 22.94 57.53
C ILE A 11 62.15 24.44 57.45
N ASN A 12 62.35 25.15 58.56
CA ASN A 12 62.15 26.60 58.59
C ASN A 12 62.92 27.26 57.45
N ASP A 13 62.16 27.95 56.62
CA ASP A 13 62.57 28.71 55.44
C ASP A 13 63.81 29.56 55.70
N GLN A 14 64.96 29.10 55.19
CA GLN A 14 65.78 29.92 54.33
C GLN A 14 66.10 29.10 53.08
N TYR A 15 65.56 29.55 51.96
CA TYR A 15 65.78 29.05 50.61
C TYR A 15 67.24 28.63 50.39
N VAL A 16 67.51 27.33 50.29
CA VAL A 16 68.71 26.84 49.63
C VAL A 16 68.26 26.15 48.35
N ASN A 17 68.50 26.84 47.23
CA ASN A 17 68.34 26.28 45.91
C ASN A 17 69.48 25.28 45.69
N TYR A 18 69.23 23.98 45.88
CA TYR A 18 70.24 22.92 45.75
C TYR A 18 70.45 22.56 44.26
N SER A 19 70.91 23.52 43.47
CA SER A 19 71.28 23.32 42.06
C SER A 19 72.78 23.06 41.86
N GLU A 20 73.56 23.00 42.94
CA GLU A 20 75.00 22.73 42.88
C GLU A 20 75.33 21.39 43.58
N ILE A 21 76.25 20.63 42.98
CA ILE A 21 76.73 19.35 43.52
C ILE A 21 77.55 19.63 44.78
N GLY A 22 77.22 18.98 45.90
CA GLY A 22 77.94 19.24 47.15
C GLY A 22 77.37 18.55 48.38
N THR A 23 78.07 18.72 49.50
CA THR A 23 77.63 18.28 50.83
C THR A 23 77.00 19.45 51.58
N TYR A 24 75.72 19.35 51.89
CA TYR A 24 74.97 20.37 52.61
C TYR A 24 74.71 19.90 54.05
N THR A 25 74.87 20.80 55.02
CA THR A 25 74.48 20.52 56.41
C THR A 25 73.12 21.15 56.65
N ILE A 26 72.11 20.31 56.86
CA ILE A 26 70.74 20.76 57.14
C ILE A 26 70.45 20.62 58.63
N PHE A 27 69.76 21.60 59.18
CA PHE A 27 69.29 21.59 60.55
C PHE A 27 67.92 20.96 60.60
N VAL A 28 67.81 19.82 61.29
CA VAL A 28 66.55 19.09 61.40
C VAL A 28 66.06 19.19 62.83
N THR A 29 64.84 19.71 62.98
CA THR A 29 64.09 19.63 64.24
C THR A 29 63.02 18.56 64.09
N VAL A 30 63.02 17.58 64.98
CA VAL A 30 61.97 16.55 65.08
C VAL A 30 61.28 16.75 66.41
N THR A 31 59.95 16.84 66.39
CA THR A 31 59.16 16.88 67.62
C THR A 31 58.59 15.50 67.87
N PHE A 32 58.81 14.92 69.05
CA PHE A 32 58.24 13.63 69.42
C PHE A 32 57.67 13.69 70.83
N GLN A 33 56.39 13.31 70.96
CA GLN A 33 55.62 13.37 72.22
C GLN A 33 55.64 14.75 72.92
N GLY A 34 55.70 15.83 72.13
CA GLY A 34 55.67 17.21 72.63
C GLY A 34 57.04 17.82 72.93
N GLU A 35 58.12 17.04 72.90
CA GLU A 35 59.48 17.56 73.04
C GLU A 35 60.18 17.74 71.69
N LYS A 36 60.95 18.83 71.56
CA LYS A 36 61.72 19.16 70.36
C LYS A 36 63.15 18.64 70.48
N TYR A 37 63.54 17.82 69.52
CA TYR A 37 64.90 17.30 69.35
C TYR A 37 65.54 17.93 68.11
N GLN A 38 66.75 18.44 68.25
CA GLN A 38 67.43 19.18 67.18
C GLN A 38 68.79 18.58 66.86
N LYS A 39 69.06 18.37 65.57
CA LYS A 39 70.36 17.85 65.10
C LYS A 39 70.70 18.39 63.72
N PHE A 40 71.98 18.67 63.51
CA PHE A 40 72.52 18.91 62.17
C PHE A 40 72.85 17.57 61.50
N ILE A 41 72.41 17.37 60.26
CA ILE A 41 72.76 16.22 59.42
C ILE A 41 73.39 16.68 58.10
N LYS A 42 74.36 15.91 57.59
CA LYS A 42 75.00 16.18 56.30
C LYS A 42 74.34 15.34 55.20
N VAL A 43 73.97 15.99 54.09
CA VAL A 43 73.35 15.38 52.90
C VAL A 43 74.24 15.66 51.69
N ASN A 44 74.48 14.64 50.85
CA ASN A 44 75.28 14.76 49.63
C ASN A 44 74.37 14.76 48.39
N VAL A 45 74.45 15.79 47.56
CA VAL A 45 73.74 15.90 46.28
C VAL A 45 74.73 15.68 45.13
N LYS A 46 74.40 14.79 44.16
CA LYS A 46 75.23 14.42 43.00
C LYS A 46 74.44 14.50 41.69
N GLU A 47 75.14 14.66 40.56
CA GLU A 47 74.57 14.68 39.21
C GLU A 47 74.00 13.32 38.80
N LYS A 48 72.88 13.30 38.06
CA LYS A 48 72.27 12.10 37.48
C LYS A 48 72.57 12.07 35.98
N SER A 49 73.44 11.18 35.52
CA SER A 49 73.66 10.95 34.09
C SER A 49 72.42 10.32 33.47
N ILE A 50 71.85 10.97 32.45
CA ILE A 50 70.76 10.40 31.65
C ILE A 50 71.38 9.69 30.45
N GLU A 51 71.18 8.38 30.36
CA GLU A 51 71.58 7.55 29.21
C GLU A 51 70.46 7.54 28.16
N TYR A 52 70.83 7.60 26.88
CA TYR A 52 69.93 7.48 25.74
C TYR A 52 70.22 6.19 24.97
N VAL A 53 69.20 5.66 24.31
CA VAL A 53 69.29 4.49 23.43
C VAL A 53 68.76 4.86 22.05
N LYS A 54 69.35 4.26 21.02
CA LYS A 54 69.08 4.55 19.61
C LYS A 54 68.02 3.59 19.06
N ILE A 55 67.00 4.16 18.42
CA ILE A 55 65.95 3.43 17.71
C ILE A 55 66.14 3.62 16.22
N THR A 56 66.23 2.53 15.49
CA THR A 56 66.36 2.50 14.03
C THR A 56 65.12 1.85 13.43
N LEU A 57 64.41 2.55 12.56
CA LEU A 57 63.23 2.07 11.85
C LEU A 57 63.60 1.70 10.42
N MET A 58 63.21 0.50 10.00
CA MET A 58 63.55 -0.08 8.72
C MET A 58 62.29 -0.56 7.99
N LEU A 59 62.28 -0.45 6.67
CA LEU A 59 61.37 -1.19 5.79
C LEU A 59 62.26 -2.12 4.96
N GLU A 60 62.15 -3.43 5.22
CA GLU A 60 63.09 -4.42 4.66
C GLU A 60 64.56 -4.04 4.96
N ASP A 61 65.36 -3.75 3.93
CA ASP A 61 66.75 -3.30 4.01
C ASP A 61 66.91 -1.77 3.93
N VAL A 62 65.82 -1.02 3.81
CA VAL A 62 65.81 0.43 3.66
C VAL A 62 65.64 1.11 5.01
N LEU A 63 66.54 2.04 5.33
CA LEU A 63 66.43 2.88 6.52
C LEU A 63 65.32 3.92 6.34
N ILE A 64 64.30 3.85 7.18
CA ILE A 64 63.23 4.85 7.24
C ILE A 64 63.72 6.06 8.04
N LYS A 65 64.11 5.82 9.30
CA LYS A 65 64.53 6.88 10.23
C LYS A 65 65.34 6.30 11.39
N THR A 66 66.13 7.15 12.03
CA THR A 66 66.77 6.85 13.31
C THR A 66 66.58 8.01 14.27
N PHE A 67 66.35 7.72 15.55
CA PHE A 67 66.23 8.71 16.62
C PHE A 67 66.64 8.11 17.98
N GLU A 68 66.82 8.95 18.99
CA GLU A 68 67.19 8.52 20.34
C GLU A 68 66.03 8.75 21.31
N ILE A 69 65.88 7.84 22.27
CA ILE A 69 64.96 7.99 23.40
C ILE A 69 65.73 7.78 24.71
N GLN A 70 65.21 8.29 25.82
CA GLN A 70 65.82 8.07 27.12
C GLN A 70 65.77 6.58 27.48
N LYS A 71 66.89 6.00 27.92
CA LYS A 71 66.95 4.62 28.39
C LYS A 71 65.99 4.43 29.57
N ASN A 72 65.30 3.28 29.62
CA ASN A 72 64.27 2.95 30.61
C ASN A 72 62.97 3.77 30.45
N SER A 73 62.64 4.18 29.22
CA SER A 73 61.34 4.80 28.86
C SER A 73 60.56 3.92 27.88
N LEU A 74 59.24 4.17 27.77
CA LEU A 74 58.38 3.53 26.77
C LEU A 74 58.60 4.17 25.40
N LEU A 75 58.54 3.36 24.35
CA LEU A 75 58.52 3.83 22.97
C LEU A 75 57.06 3.97 22.50
N SER A 76 56.69 5.13 21.97
CA SER A 76 55.42 5.29 21.26
C SER A 76 55.49 4.62 19.90
N GLU A 77 54.42 3.95 19.46
CA GLU A 77 54.38 3.31 18.15
C GLU A 77 54.70 4.30 17.02
N PRO A 78 55.73 4.05 16.19
CA PRO A 78 56.07 4.91 15.09
C PRO A 78 55.02 4.87 13.98
N THR A 79 54.86 6.00 13.29
CA THR A 79 54.07 6.09 12.06
C THR A 79 54.71 5.22 10.96
N HIS A 80 53.88 4.51 10.21
CA HIS A 80 54.30 3.69 9.07
C HIS A 80 53.80 4.30 7.76
N ASP A 81 54.42 3.89 6.66
CA ASP A 81 53.94 4.28 5.32
C ASP A 81 52.73 3.42 4.93
N GLU A 82 51.86 3.94 4.06
CA GLU A 82 50.82 3.14 3.42
C GLU A 82 51.39 2.55 2.12
N ILE A 83 51.38 1.22 2.00
CA ILE A 83 51.84 0.52 0.80
C ILE A 83 50.61 0.00 0.05
N LYS A 84 50.50 0.36 -1.23
CA LYS A 84 49.41 -0.10 -2.10
C LYS A 84 49.33 -1.63 -2.09
N ASP A 85 48.12 -2.17 -1.93
CA ASP A 85 47.79 -3.61 -1.93
C ASP A 85 48.43 -4.42 -0.78
N LYS A 86 48.91 -3.76 0.29
CA LYS A 86 49.37 -4.41 1.52
C LYS A 86 48.78 -3.78 2.78
N GLN A 87 48.52 -4.60 3.79
CA GLN A 87 48.06 -4.16 5.11
C GLN A 87 49.23 -4.16 6.10
N PHE A 88 49.44 -3.04 6.82
CA PHE A 88 50.42 -2.97 7.91
C PHE A 88 49.95 -3.80 9.11
N ILE A 89 50.83 -4.65 9.63
CA ILE A 89 50.52 -5.55 10.75
C ILE A 89 51.32 -5.25 12.02
N GLY A 90 52.30 -4.34 11.97
CA GLY A 90 53.08 -3.89 13.13
C GLY A 90 54.58 -3.78 12.86
N TRP A 91 55.30 -3.35 13.90
CA TRP A 91 56.77 -3.26 13.90
C TRP A 91 57.38 -4.51 14.54
N SER A 92 58.38 -5.13 13.91
CA SER A 92 59.04 -6.36 14.38
C SER A 92 60.50 -6.13 14.75
N LEU A 93 61.02 -6.87 15.72
CA LEU A 93 62.45 -6.89 16.09
C LEU A 93 63.32 -7.67 15.09
N ASP A 94 62.70 -8.46 14.22
CA ASP A 94 63.35 -9.19 13.13
C ASP A 94 62.72 -8.86 11.77
N LYS A 95 63.52 -9.04 10.71
CA LYS A 95 63.10 -8.78 9.33
C LYS A 95 61.99 -9.70 8.87
N GLU A 96 61.94 -10.91 9.40
CA GLU A 96 60.97 -11.95 9.05
C GLU A 96 59.59 -11.74 9.67
N GLY A 97 59.41 -10.73 10.52
CA GLY A 97 58.14 -10.38 11.15
C GLY A 97 57.68 -11.33 12.26
N LYS A 98 58.57 -12.19 12.79
CA LYS A 98 58.20 -13.23 13.76
C LYS A 98 58.08 -12.72 15.19
N ASN A 99 58.78 -11.64 15.52
CA ASN A 99 58.80 -11.05 16.86
C ASN A 99 58.31 -9.60 16.81
N LEU A 100 56.99 -9.43 16.75
CA LEU A 100 56.38 -8.11 16.86
C LEU A 100 56.75 -7.43 18.18
N PHE A 101 57.10 -6.16 18.09
CA PHE A 101 57.48 -5.34 19.24
C PHE A 101 56.23 -4.90 20.01
N ASP A 102 56.30 -5.07 21.32
CA ASP A 102 55.26 -4.69 22.26
C ASP A 102 55.57 -3.31 22.85
N PHE A 103 54.87 -2.28 22.37
CA PHE A 103 55.06 -0.89 22.78
C PHE A 103 54.68 -0.60 24.25
N SER A 104 54.16 -1.58 24.99
CA SER A 104 53.99 -1.48 26.45
C SER A 104 55.27 -1.77 27.24
N LYS A 105 56.36 -2.21 26.59
CA LYS A 105 57.64 -2.52 27.23
C LYS A 105 58.61 -1.35 27.16
N ILE A 106 59.34 -1.14 28.26
CA ILE A 106 60.42 -0.15 28.33
C ILE A 106 61.62 -0.58 27.48
N VAL A 107 62.30 0.39 26.88
CA VAL A 107 63.50 0.14 26.07
C VAL A 107 64.75 0.34 26.92
N LEU A 108 65.61 -0.69 26.95
CA LEU A 108 66.83 -0.72 27.77
C LEU A 108 68.12 -0.64 26.95
N GLU A 109 68.04 -0.88 25.64
CA GLU A 109 69.18 -0.91 24.71
C GLU A 109 68.75 -0.44 23.32
N ASP A 110 69.72 -0.27 22.41
CA ASP A 110 69.45 0.12 21.03
C ASP A 110 68.59 -0.92 20.33
N LEU A 111 67.55 -0.46 19.60
CA LEU A 111 66.62 -1.34 18.89
C LEU A 111 66.60 -1.02 17.40
N THR A 112 66.45 -2.07 16.59
CA THR A 112 66.05 -1.95 15.19
C THR A 112 64.66 -2.55 15.02
N LEU A 113 63.72 -1.78 14.50
CA LEU A 113 62.35 -2.20 14.24
C LEU A 113 62.07 -2.21 12.74
N TYR A 114 61.52 -3.31 12.24
CA TYR A 114 61.17 -3.54 10.85
C TYR A 114 59.66 -3.44 10.66
N ALA A 115 59.19 -2.55 9.78
CA ALA A 115 57.78 -2.44 9.43
C ALA A 115 57.34 -3.70 8.66
N GLN A 116 56.24 -4.34 9.10
CA GLN A 116 55.74 -5.57 8.52
C GLN A 116 54.38 -5.35 7.85
N TYR A 117 54.22 -5.93 6.66
CA TYR A 117 53.01 -5.84 5.86
C TYR A 117 52.62 -7.22 5.31
N VAL A 118 51.32 -7.45 5.12
CA VAL A 118 50.78 -8.63 4.44
C VAL A 118 50.05 -8.22 3.16
N ASP A 119 50.17 -9.03 2.10
CA ASP A 119 49.50 -8.76 0.82
C ASP A 119 47.98 -8.94 0.97
N ILE A 120 47.21 -8.04 0.35
CA ILE A 120 45.75 -8.18 0.25
C ILE A 120 45.44 -9.06 -0.97
N ILE A 121 45.08 -10.33 -0.75
CA ILE A 121 44.68 -11.25 -1.82
C ILE A 121 43.19 -11.04 -2.11
N TYR A 122 42.86 -10.53 -3.29
CA TYR A 122 41.48 -10.47 -3.77
C TYR A 122 41.11 -11.81 -4.43
N GLU A 123 40.04 -12.44 -3.95
CA GLU A 123 39.42 -13.58 -4.62
C GLU A 123 38.55 -13.07 -5.77
N TYR A 124 38.78 -13.57 -6.98
CA TYR A 124 38.00 -13.25 -8.17
C TYR A 124 37.18 -14.47 -8.57
N ILE A 125 35.95 -14.22 -9.00
CA ILE A 125 35.01 -15.20 -9.53
C ILE A 125 34.76 -14.93 -11.02
N LYS A 126 34.32 -15.96 -11.74
CA LYS A 126 34.02 -15.90 -13.17
C LYS A 126 32.52 -15.80 -13.40
N ILE A 127 32.13 -14.83 -14.21
CA ILE A 127 30.77 -14.70 -14.72
C ILE A 127 30.80 -15.04 -16.20
N THR A 128 30.09 -16.08 -16.58
CA THR A 128 29.98 -16.55 -17.96
C THR A 128 28.65 -16.09 -18.54
N PHE A 129 28.66 -15.40 -19.68
CA PHE A 129 27.49 -14.96 -20.41
C PHE A 129 27.31 -15.84 -21.64
N ASP A 130 26.34 -16.74 -21.59
CA ASP A 130 25.96 -17.63 -22.68
C ASP A 130 24.78 -17.02 -23.46
N ALA A 131 25.07 -16.56 -24.68
CA ALA A 131 24.09 -15.88 -25.49
C ALA A 131 23.09 -16.84 -26.17
N LEU A 132 23.18 -18.16 -26.01
CA LEU A 132 22.21 -19.13 -26.56
C LEU A 132 21.85 -18.92 -28.06
N ASN A 133 22.78 -18.37 -28.83
CA ASN A 133 22.61 -17.99 -30.24
C ASN A 133 23.78 -18.50 -31.11
N ASP A 134 24.36 -19.63 -30.70
CA ASP A 134 25.55 -20.26 -31.30
C ASP A 134 26.86 -19.44 -31.24
N SER A 135 26.88 -18.28 -30.58
CA SER A 135 28.13 -17.54 -30.31
C SER A 135 28.87 -18.09 -29.08
N ASP A 136 30.20 -17.89 -29.06
CA ASP A 136 31.03 -18.31 -27.93
C ASP A 136 30.66 -17.52 -26.65
N PRO A 137 30.55 -18.17 -25.47
CA PRO A 137 30.26 -17.49 -24.23
C PRO A 137 31.31 -16.43 -23.88
N TYR A 138 30.84 -15.26 -23.44
CA TYR A 138 31.69 -14.16 -22.98
C TYR A 138 31.95 -14.32 -21.47
N VAL A 139 33.22 -14.29 -21.05
CA VAL A 139 33.59 -14.50 -19.63
C VAL A 139 34.28 -13.26 -19.06
N VAL A 140 33.83 -12.82 -17.88
CA VAL A 140 34.47 -11.74 -17.11
C VAL A 140 34.86 -12.20 -15.72
N SER A 141 35.90 -11.57 -15.15
CA SER A 141 36.32 -11.80 -13.77
C SER A 141 35.92 -10.63 -12.89
N VAL A 142 35.20 -10.90 -11.82
CA VAL A 142 34.70 -9.90 -10.85
C VAL A 142 35.23 -10.25 -9.48
N LYS A 143 35.57 -9.26 -8.67
CA LYS A 143 36.00 -9.50 -7.28
C LYS A 143 34.82 -10.09 -6.49
N LYS A 144 35.06 -11.14 -5.73
CA LYS A 144 34.03 -11.81 -4.93
C LYS A 144 33.34 -10.82 -3.98
N GLY A 145 32.01 -10.84 -3.98
CA GLY A 145 31.15 -9.93 -3.23
C GLY A 145 30.83 -8.61 -3.97
N GLU A 146 31.42 -8.36 -5.14
CA GLU A 146 31.06 -7.22 -5.99
C GLU A 146 29.92 -7.59 -6.97
N LYS A 147 29.36 -6.55 -7.60
CA LYS A 147 28.36 -6.66 -8.67
C LYS A 147 29.05 -6.78 -10.03
N VAL A 148 28.40 -7.44 -10.98
CA VAL A 148 28.85 -7.48 -12.39
C VAL A 148 28.15 -6.39 -13.19
N LEU A 149 28.85 -5.77 -14.14
CA LEU A 149 28.23 -4.87 -15.10
C LEU A 149 27.51 -5.67 -16.18
N GLU A 150 26.31 -5.21 -16.57
CA GLU A 150 25.58 -5.81 -17.68
C GLU A 150 26.36 -5.64 -18.99
N PRO A 151 26.58 -6.73 -19.77
CA PRO A 151 27.29 -6.65 -21.04
C PRO A 151 26.42 -6.00 -22.12
N GLU A 152 27.00 -5.72 -23.29
CA GLU A 152 26.21 -5.32 -24.45
C GLU A 152 25.16 -6.40 -24.79
N LYS A 153 23.95 -5.96 -25.16
CA LYS A 153 22.85 -6.86 -25.47
C LYS A 153 23.23 -7.75 -26.67
N PRO A 154 23.22 -9.07 -26.52
CA PRO A 154 23.56 -9.97 -27.61
C PRO A 154 22.48 -9.89 -28.70
N THR A 155 22.90 -9.96 -29.95
CA THR A 155 21.99 -9.95 -31.11
C THR A 155 21.68 -11.37 -31.55
N PHE A 156 20.40 -11.65 -31.84
CA PHE A 156 19.99 -12.91 -32.47
C PHE A 156 18.99 -12.60 -33.59
N GLU A 157 19.33 -12.97 -34.82
CA GLU A 157 18.54 -12.59 -36.00
C GLU A 157 17.10 -13.10 -35.90
N GLY A 158 16.14 -12.18 -36.06
CA GLY A 158 14.71 -12.50 -35.93
C GLY A 158 14.19 -12.51 -34.49
N TYR A 159 15.00 -12.16 -33.49
CA TYR A 159 14.59 -12.13 -32.08
C TYR A 159 15.00 -10.84 -31.35
N THR A 160 14.17 -10.41 -30.40
CA THR A 160 14.45 -9.33 -29.44
C THR A 160 15.02 -9.93 -28.16
N PHE A 161 16.13 -9.39 -27.68
CA PHE A 161 16.71 -9.76 -26.38
C PHE A 161 15.81 -9.32 -25.22
N VAL A 162 15.48 -10.25 -24.34
CA VAL A 162 14.57 -10.07 -23.19
C VAL A 162 15.34 -9.81 -21.89
N GLY A 163 16.48 -10.48 -21.69
CA GLY A 163 17.30 -10.34 -20.49
C GLY A 163 18.25 -11.51 -20.26
N TRP A 164 19.06 -11.38 -19.22
CA TRP A 164 19.97 -12.43 -18.73
C TRP A 164 19.32 -13.22 -17.59
N TYR A 165 19.52 -14.53 -17.57
CA TYR A 165 18.87 -15.48 -16.66
C TYR A 165 19.91 -16.32 -15.93
N ILE A 166 19.72 -16.55 -14.62
CA ILE A 166 20.68 -17.33 -13.82
C ILE A 166 20.56 -18.84 -14.06
N ASP A 167 19.44 -19.28 -14.65
CA ASP A 167 19.17 -20.68 -14.95
C ASP A 167 19.01 -20.92 -16.46
N SER A 168 19.45 -22.09 -16.92
CA SER A 168 19.36 -22.48 -18.33
C SER A 168 17.93 -22.73 -18.81
N ASN A 169 16.95 -22.85 -17.90
CA ASN A 169 15.53 -22.98 -18.26
C ASN A 169 14.86 -21.61 -18.46
N LEU A 170 15.59 -20.50 -18.28
CA LEU A 170 15.15 -19.13 -18.52
C LEU A 170 13.92 -18.73 -17.66
N THR A 171 13.93 -19.17 -16.40
CA THR A 171 12.84 -18.97 -15.45
C THR A 171 13.10 -17.86 -14.43
N HIS A 172 14.35 -17.60 -14.06
CA HIS A 172 14.77 -16.62 -13.08
C HIS A 172 15.69 -15.57 -13.71
N LYS A 173 15.13 -14.38 -13.96
CA LYS A 173 15.86 -13.25 -14.51
C LYS A 173 16.91 -12.75 -13.50
N PHE A 174 18.12 -12.50 -13.98
CA PHE A 174 19.22 -12.04 -13.14
C PHE A 174 19.15 -10.53 -12.91
N ASP A 175 19.26 -10.10 -11.66
CA ASP A 175 19.39 -8.70 -11.28
C ASP A 175 20.86 -8.32 -11.11
N PHE A 176 21.34 -7.41 -11.96
CA PHE A 176 22.71 -6.91 -11.93
C PHE A 176 23.05 -6.08 -10.68
N GLU A 177 22.06 -5.76 -9.83
CA GLU A 177 22.31 -5.22 -8.50
C GLU A 177 22.70 -6.31 -7.46
N THR A 178 22.68 -7.58 -7.84
CA THR A 178 23.04 -8.72 -6.97
C THR A 178 24.55 -8.82 -6.80
N GLN A 179 25.02 -8.91 -5.56
CA GLN A 179 26.41 -9.25 -5.24
C GLN A 179 26.67 -10.73 -5.46
N ILE A 180 27.82 -11.07 -6.04
CA ILE A 180 28.09 -12.44 -6.49
C ILE A 180 29.26 -13.03 -5.70
N TYR A 181 29.08 -14.23 -5.18
CA TYR A 181 30.03 -14.89 -4.27
C TYR A 181 30.69 -16.14 -4.84
N GLU A 182 30.25 -16.61 -6.01
CA GLU A 182 30.75 -17.80 -6.67
C GLU A 182 30.68 -17.65 -8.20
N ASP A 183 31.32 -18.56 -8.92
CA ASP A 183 31.25 -18.59 -10.38
C ASP A 183 29.82 -18.89 -10.83
N ILE A 184 29.29 -18.10 -11.77
CA ILE A 184 27.94 -18.27 -12.31
C ILE A 184 27.94 -18.21 -13.84
N THR A 185 26.89 -18.77 -14.43
CA THR A 185 26.58 -18.62 -15.85
C THR A 185 25.23 -17.93 -16.00
N LEU A 186 25.18 -16.90 -16.83
CA LEU A 186 24.00 -16.15 -17.21
C LEU A 186 23.62 -16.48 -18.64
N TYR A 187 22.36 -16.82 -18.87
CA TYR A 187 21.82 -17.27 -20.15
C TYR A 187 20.94 -16.18 -20.77
N ALA A 188 21.16 -15.87 -22.05
CA ALA A 188 20.33 -14.88 -22.75
C ALA A 188 18.95 -15.47 -23.09
N LYS A 189 17.89 -14.74 -22.77
CA LYS A 189 16.52 -15.03 -23.22
C LYS A 189 16.15 -14.12 -24.37
N TYR A 190 15.46 -14.69 -25.35
CA TYR A 190 15.01 -13.99 -26.54
C TYR A 190 13.52 -14.22 -26.77
N ARG A 191 12.87 -13.27 -27.45
CA ARG A 191 11.52 -13.40 -27.97
C ARG A 191 11.52 -13.17 -29.47
N LEU A 192 10.77 -13.97 -30.23
CA LEU A 192 10.65 -13.79 -31.67
C LEU A 192 10.19 -12.37 -31.99
N ILE A 193 10.85 -11.71 -32.95
CA ILE A 193 10.41 -10.43 -33.49
C ILE A 193 9.15 -10.71 -34.32
N LEU A 194 8.01 -10.31 -33.79
CA LEU A 194 6.80 -10.17 -34.58
C LEU A 194 7.02 -8.94 -35.49
N ASN A 195 7.31 -9.19 -36.77
CA ASN A 195 7.51 -8.13 -37.79
C ASN A 195 6.21 -7.38 -38.13
N GLU A 196 5.09 -7.83 -37.59
CA GLU A 196 3.76 -7.23 -37.76
C GLU A 196 3.35 -6.46 -36.51
N GLN A 197 2.65 -5.35 -36.73
CA GLN A 197 2.02 -4.60 -35.65
C GLN A 197 0.90 -5.46 -35.05
N VAL A 198 0.91 -5.63 -33.73
CA VAL A 198 -0.14 -6.36 -33.01
C VAL A 198 -1.08 -5.34 -32.39
N GLU A 199 -2.37 -5.50 -32.62
CA GLU A 199 -3.40 -4.73 -31.93
C GLU A 199 -3.87 -5.48 -30.68
N LEU A 200 -4.03 -4.76 -29.57
CA LEU A 200 -4.58 -5.24 -28.32
C LEU A 200 -5.74 -4.34 -27.90
N ASN A 201 -6.88 -4.94 -27.62
CA ASN A 201 -8.14 -4.27 -27.30
C ASN A 201 -8.51 -4.53 -25.83
N PHE A 202 -8.48 -3.46 -25.04
CA PHE A 202 -8.83 -3.45 -23.62
C PHE A 202 -10.25 -2.93 -23.46
N TYR A 203 -11.13 -3.79 -22.94
CA TYR A 203 -12.47 -3.43 -22.51
C TYR A 203 -12.48 -3.24 -20.99
N TYR A 204 -13.09 -2.14 -20.54
CA TYR A 204 -13.04 -1.71 -19.15
C TYR A 204 -14.40 -1.30 -18.61
N MET A 205 -14.72 -1.76 -17.40
CA MET A 205 -15.88 -1.32 -16.62
C MET A 205 -15.45 -0.87 -15.23
N ASN A 206 -16.16 0.11 -14.67
CA ASN A 206 -15.98 0.54 -13.29
C ASN A 206 -17.34 0.94 -12.71
N ASP A 207 -17.46 0.84 -11.38
CA ASP A 207 -18.59 1.40 -10.63
C ASP A 207 -19.95 0.93 -11.19
N MET A 208 -20.06 -0.36 -11.54
CA MET A 208 -21.31 -0.93 -12.07
C MET A 208 -22.41 -0.92 -11.01
N HIS A 209 -22.03 -1.07 -9.74
CA HIS A 209 -22.93 -1.07 -8.61
C HIS A 209 -24.09 -2.07 -8.68
N GLY A 210 -23.84 -3.28 -9.19
CA GLY A 210 -24.90 -4.27 -9.39
C GLY A 210 -25.95 -3.89 -10.44
N SER A 211 -25.78 -2.79 -11.19
CA SER A 211 -26.70 -2.33 -12.24
C SER A 211 -26.64 -3.25 -13.46
N LEU A 212 -27.34 -4.38 -13.39
CA LEU A 212 -27.37 -5.42 -14.41
C LEU A 212 -28.31 -5.07 -15.58
N LEU A 213 -29.35 -4.30 -15.31
CA LEU A 213 -30.47 -4.10 -16.24
C LEU A 213 -30.20 -3.00 -17.26
N ASN A 214 -30.71 -3.20 -18.48
CA ASN A 214 -30.82 -2.13 -19.45
C ASN A 214 -31.86 -1.10 -18.99
N ASN A 215 -31.49 0.18 -18.97
CA ASN A 215 -32.42 1.26 -18.65
C ASN A 215 -32.25 2.43 -19.63
N PRO A 216 -33.14 2.57 -20.63
CA PRO A 216 -33.06 3.65 -21.61
C PRO A 216 -33.21 5.05 -21.02
N SER A 217 -33.98 5.23 -19.93
CA SER A 217 -34.21 6.57 -19.36
C SER A 217 -32.98 7.09 -18.63
N GLU A 218 -32.18 6.20 -18.05
CA GLU A 218 -30.94 6.50 -17.33
C GLU A 218 -29.68 6.24 -18.16
N LEU A 219 -29.86 5.83 -19.42
CA LEU A 219 -28.81 5.43 -20.36
C LEU A 219 -27.92 4.29 -19.85
N HIS A 220 -28.48 3.38 -19.03
CA HIS A 220 -27.78 2.17 -18.61
C HIS A 220 -27.78 1.17 -19.76
N ILE A 221 -26.59 0.75 -20.20
CA ILE A 221 -26.45 -0.24 -21.27
C ILE A 221 -26.95 -1.60 -20.77
N GLY A 222 -26.71 -1.94 -19.51
CA GLY A 222 -27.01 -3.23 -18.92
C GLY A 222 -25.93 -4.27 -19.27
N LEU A 223 -25.71 -5.20 -18.34
CA LEU A 223 -24.59 -6.15 -18.43
C LEU A 223 -24.74 -7.10 -19.62
N ALA A 224 -25.96 -7.51 -19.99
CA ALA A 224 -26.19 -8.40 -21.13
C ALA A 224 -25.73 -7.80 -22.47
N ARG A 225 -25.91 -6.49 -22.68
CA ARG A 225 -25.46 -5.80 -23.90
C ARG A 225 -23.96 -5.57 -23.92
N ILE A 226 -23.37 -5.25 -22.76
CA ILE A 226 -21.91 -5.16 -22.61
C ILE A 226 -21.26 -6.52 -22.86
N ALA A 227 -21.81 -7.58 -22.28
CA ALA A 227 -21.35 -8.95 -22.48
C ALA A 227 -21.41 -9.36 -23.94
N ASN A 228 -22.43 -8.91 -24.70
CA ASN A 228 -22.49 -9.19 -26.13
C ASN A 228 -21.27 -8.65 -26.87
N VAL A 229 -20.83 -7.43 -26.54
CA VAL A 229 -19.62 -6.85 -27.13
C VAL A 229 -18.38 -7.64 -26.72
N VAL A 230 -18.16 -7.80 -25.42
CA VAL A 230 -16.93 -8.43 -24.89
C VAL A 230 -16.80 -9.89 -25.35
N LEU A 231 -17.89 -10.66 -25.31
CA LEU A 231 -17.85 -12.08 -25.70
C LEU A 231 -17.70 -12.26 -27.22
N THR A 232 -18.32 -11.39 -28.03
CA THR A 232 -18.10 -11.40 -29.48
C THR A 232 -16.64 -11.11 -29.82
N GLU A 233 -16.01 -10.18 -29.12
CA GLU A 233 -14.60 -9.85 -29.34
C GLU A 233 -13.65 -10.93 -28.82
N LYS A 234 -13.96 -11.56 -27.68
CA LYS A 234 -13.21 -12.73 -27.21
C LYS A 234 -13.38 -13.95 -28.14
N GLU A 235 -14.51 -14.11 -28.81
CA GLU A 235 -14.72 -15.18 -29.79
C GLU A 235 -13.95 -14.90 -31.09
N ASN A 236 -14.03 -13.68 -31.62
CA ASN A 236 -13.40 -13.33 -32.90
C ASN A 236 -11.89 -13.05 -32.79
N ASN A 237 -11.46 -12.47 -31.67
CA ASN A 237 -10.11 -11.95 -31.42
C ASN A 237 -9.60 -12.36 -30.02
N PRO A 238 -9.59 -13.65 -29.65
CA PRO A 238 -9.25 -14.12 -28.30
C PRO A 238 -7.86 -13.67 -27.84
N ASP A 239 -6.87 -13.73 -28.74
CA ASP A 239 -5.48 -13.37 -28.47
C ASP A 239 -5.22 -11.86 -28.49
N GLN A 240 -6.24 -11.04 -28.69
CA GLN A 240 -6.14 -9.57 -28.71
C GLN A 240 -7.09 -8.90 -27.72
N THR A 241 -8.00 -9.65 -27.10
CA THR A 241 -9.06 -9.08 -26.26
C THR A 241 -8.78 -9.27 -24.78
N ILE A 242 -8.75 -8.16 -24.05
CA ILE A 242 -8.58 -8.08 -22.60
C ILE A 242 -9.83 -7.44 -22.01
N PHE A 243 -10.40 -8.02 -20.96
CA PHE A 243 -11.52 -7.44 -20.23
C PHE A 243 -11.19 -7.33 -18.75
N ILE A 244 -11.27 -6.12 -18.19
CA ILE A 244 -10.90 -5.83 -16.80
C ILE A 244 -11.92 -4.92 -16.12
N THR A 245 -12.02 -4.99 -14.79
CA THR A 245 -12.86 -4.09 -14.00
C THR A 245 -12.04 -3.20 -13.06
N GLY A 246 -12.59 -2.03 -12.76
CA GLY A 246 -12.00 -1.01 -11.89
C GLY A 246 -12.52 -0.97 -10.48
N GLY A 247 -13.33 -1.93 -10.03
CA GLY A 247 -13.94 -1.98 -8.69
C GLY A 247 -15.35 -1.40 -8.62
N ASP A 248 -15.97 -1.55 -7.44
CA ASP A 248 -17.36 -1.18 -7.15
C ASP A 248 -18.36 -1.86 -8.10
N MET A 249 -18.20 -3.16 -8.30
CA MET A 249 -19.05 -3.92 -9.22
C MET A 249 -20.25 -4.55 -8.50
N LEU A 250 -20.13 -4.89 -7.22
CA LEU A 250 -21.04 -5.84 -6.57
C LEU A 250 -22.28 -5.19 -5.96
N GLN A 251 -22.14 -4.12 -5.19
CA GLN A 251 -23.26 -3.55 -4.43
C GLN A 251 -23.88 -2.33 -5.13
N GLY A 252 -25.17 -2.09 -4.94
CA GLY A 252 -25.86 -0.83 -5.21
C GLY A 252 -27.27 -1.01 -5.77
N ASP A 253 -27.55 -2.17 -6.34
CA ASP A 253 -28.87 -2.59 -6.83
C ASP A 253 -29.28 -3.91 -6.15
N ILE A 254 -30.57 -4.04 -5.82
CA ILE A 254 -31.10 -5.17 -5.06
C ILE A 254 -30.90 -6.51 -5.79
N ILE A 255 -30.91 -6.50 -7.13
CA ILE A 255 -30.66 -7.69 -7.96
C ILE A 255 -29.28 -8.30 -7.73
N SER A 256 -28.31 -7.53 -7.26
CA SER A 256 -26.99 -8.02 -6.88
C SER A 256 -26.85 -8.16 -5.37
N ASN A 257 -27.31 -7.16 -4.61
CA ASN A 257 -27.19 -7.13 -3.15
C ASN A 257 -27.87 -8.31 -2.46
N TYR A 258 -29.03 -8.77 -2.97
CA TYR A 258 -29.72 -9.94 -2.42
C TYR A 258 -28.82 -11.19 -2.42
N PHE A 259 -27.98 -11.34 -3.45
CA PHE A 259 -27.04 -12.45 -3.61
C PHE A 259 -25.64 -12.15 -3.07
N TRP A 260 -25.45 -11.04 -2.35
CA TRP A 260 -24.12 -10.58 -1.93
C TRP A 260 -23.14 -10.51 -3.11
N GLY A 261 -23.62 -10.16 -4.31
CA GLY A 261 -22.83 -10.09 -5.53
C GLY A 261 -22.45 -11.43 -6.19
N ALA A 262 -22.87 -12.58 -5.65
CA ALA A 262 -22.49 -13.88 -6.20
C ALA A 262 -22.91 -14.08 -7.67
N ASN A 263 -24.10 -13.61 -8.04
CA ASN A 263 -24.57 -13.63 -9.43
C ASN A 263 -23.73 -12.74 -10.36
N VAL A 264 -23.25 -11.59 -9.88
CA VAL A 264 -22.32 -10.73 -10.63
C VAL A 264 -20.98 -11.45 -10.84
N ILE A 265 -20.44 -12.10 -9.80
CA ILE A 265 -19.20 -12.89 -9.91
C ILE A 265 -19.34 -13.97 -10.99
N GLU A 266 -20.46 -14.69 -11.00
CA GLU A 266 -20.73 -15.75 -11.99
C GLU A 266 -20.87 -15.19 -13.41
N MET A 267 -21.60 -14.08 -13.60
CA MET A 267 -21.73 -13.44 -14.91
C MET A 267 -20.36 -12.95 -15.43
N LEU A 268 -19.50 -12.42 -14.55
CA LEU A 268 -18.14 -12.02 -14.91
C LEU A 268 -17.24 -13.23 -15.25
N ASN A 269 -17.45 -14.40 -14.63
CA ASN A 269 -16.78 -15.65 -15.02
C ASN A 269 -17.16 -16.03 -16.46
N VAL A 270 -18.46 -15.97 -16.77
CA VAL A 270 -18.98 -16.27 -18.12
C VAL A 270 -18.43 -15.28 -19.16
N MET A 271 -18.19 -14.03 -18.75
CA MET A 271 -17.56 -13.00 -19.59
C MET A 271 -16.02 -13.14 -19.71
N TYR A 272 -15.42 -14.16 -19.09
CA TYR A 272 -13.98 -14.42 -19.07
C TYR A 272 -13.17 -13.19 -18.64
N LEU A 273 -13.56 -12.56 -17.53
CA LEU A 273 -12.84 -11.43 -16.97
C LEU A 273 -11.36 -11.79 -16.70
N ASP A 274 -10.44 -10.88 -17.03
CA ASP A 274 -9.00 -11.10 -16.90
C ASP A 274 -8.47 -10.65 -15.52
N ALA A 275 -9.03 -9.56 -14.97
CA ALA A 275 -8.69 -9.08 -13.63
C ALA A 275 -9.83 -8.23 -13.04
N TYR A 276 -10.06 -8.40 -11.74
CA TYR A 276 -10.97 -7.59 -10.96
C TYR A 276 -10.17 -6.67 -10.03
N VAL A 277 -10.28 -5.35 -10.15
CA VAL A 277 -9.64 -4.43 -9.18
C VAL A 277 -10.62 -4.10 -8.07
N ILE A 278 -10.15 -4.10 -6.82
CA ILE A 278 -10.97 -3.77 -5.65
C ILE A 278 -11.42 -2.31 -5.67
N GLY A 279 -12.68 -2.06 -5.28
CA GLY A 279 -13.23 -0.73 -4.99
C GLY A 279 -13.60 -0.59 -3.51
N ASN A 280 -14.05 0.61 -3.12
CA ASN A 280 -14.37 0.85 -1.71
C ASN A 280 -15.64 0.12 -1.27
N HIS A 281 -16.57 -0.14 -2.18
CA HIS A 281 -17.85 -0.74 -1.86
C HIS A 281 -17.80 -2.25 -1.71
N GLU A 282 -16.72 -2.91 -2.11
CA GLU A 282 -16.47 -4.30 -1.74
C GLU A 282 -16.21 -4.47 -0.21
N PHE A 283 -15.98 -3.37 0.53
CA PHE A 283 -15.89 -3.41 2.00
C PHE A 283 -17.24 -3.32 2.70
N ASP A 284 -18.34 -2.99 2.02
CA ASP A 284 -19.64 -2.69 2.65
C ASP A 284 -20.19 -3.87 3.49
N TRP A 285 -19.94 -5.09 3.03
CA TRP A 285 -20.32 -6.34 3.72
C TRP A 285 -19.23 -6.87 4.66
N GLY A 286 -18.08 -6.19 4.74
CA GLY A 286 -16.83 -6.70 5.27
C GLY A 286 -16.04 -7.44 4.20
N ILE A 287 -14.73 -7.17 4.10
CA ILE A 287 -13.94 -7.63 2.96
C ILE A 287 -13.83 -9.16 2.86
N ASP A 288 -13.84 -9.88 4.00
CA ASP A 288 -13.82 -11.34 4.04
C ASP A 288 -15.01 -11.97 3.29
N LYS A 289 -16.17 -11.29 3.30
CA LYS A 289 -17.38 -11.72 2.60
C LYS A 289 -17.25 -11.61 1.08
N VAL A 290 -16.36 -10.76 0.57
CA VAL A 290 -16.05 -10.69 -0.86
C VAL A 290 -14.92 -11.66 -1.20
N LEU A 291 -13.88 -11.73 -0.36
CA LEU A 291 -12.73 -12.60 -0.58
C LEU A 291 -13.08 -14.10 -0.58
N GLN A 292 -14.20 -14.50 0.02
CA GLN A 292 -14.71 -15.88 -0.06
C GLN A 292 -14.93 -16.37 -1.52
N TYR A 293 -15.20 -15.45 -2.45
CA TYR A 293 -15.36 -15.76 -3.87
C TYR A 293 -14.02 -16.02 -4.58
N PHE A 294 -12.89 -15.67 -3.95
CA PHE A 294 -11.56 -15.73 -4.56
C PHE A 294 -10.63 -16.74 -3.87
N ASN A 295 -11.04 -17.31 -2.72
CA ASN A 295 -10.19 -18.16 -1.88
C ASN A 295 -10.71 -19.61 -1.72
N GLY A 296 -11.74 -20.01 -2.47
CA GLY A 296 -12.28 -21.37 -2.44
C GLY A 296 -13.29 -21.67 -1.31
N THR A 297 -13.73 -20.66 -0.53
CA THR A 297 -14.60 -20.90 0.64
C THR A 297 -16.09 -20.68 0.38
N HIS A 298 -16.47 -20.20 -0.80
CA HIS A 298 -17.86 -20.02 -1.23
C HIS A 298 -18.22 -20.99 -2.38
N GLU A 299 -19.51 -21.30 -2.58
CA GLU A 299 -19.94 -22.19 -3.67
C GLU A 299 -19.70 -21.60 -5.06
N VAL A 300 -19.98 -20.30 -5.22
CA VAL A 300 -19.55 -19.51 -6.39
C VAL A 300 -18.10 -19.08 -6.20
N GLN A 301 -17.26 -19.36 -7.19
CA GLN A 301 -15.85 -19.01 -7.21
C GLN A 301 -15.52 -18.18 -8.46
N ALA A 302 -14.82 -17.08 -8.28
CA ALA A 302 -14.22 -16.30 -9.37
C ALA A 302 -13.09 -17.12 -10.01
N ASN A 303 -13.02 -17.10 -11.34
CA ASN A 303 -11.93 -17.71 -12.11
C ASN A 303 -10.86 -16.70 -12.54
N TYR A 304 -10.87 -15.53 -11.91
CA TYR A 304 -9.98 -14.40 -12.14
C TYR A 304 -9.48 -13.82 -10.80
N PRO A 305 -8.31 -13.17 -10.77
CA PRO A 305 -7.76 -12.61 -9.55
C PRO A 305 -8.47 -11.31 -9.14
N ILE A 306 -8.52 -11.06 -7.83
CA ILE A 306 -8.84 -9.76 -7.25
C ILE A 306 -7.57 -9.00 -6.89
N LEU A 307 -7.42 -7.78 -7.42
CA LEU A 307 -6.23 -6.96 -7.31
C LEU A 307 -6.41 -5.85 -6.28
N GLY A 308 -5.47 -5.75 -5.33
CA GLY A 308 -5.52 -4.81 -4.20
C GLY A 308 -4.15 -4.47 -3.64
N ALA A 309 -3.21 -4.09 -4.52
CA ALA A 309 -1.77 -3.96 -4.23
C ALA A 309 -1.39 -3.05 -3.06
N ASN A 310 -2.26 -2.10 -2.72
CA ASN A 310 -2.04 -1.13 -1.66
C ASN A 310 -3.00 -1.29 -0.47
N VAL A 311 -3.73 -2.40 -0.35
CA VAL A 311 -4.65 -2.67 0.78
C VAL A 311 -3.92 -3.45 1.87
N TYR A 312 -3.67 -2.81 3.01
CA TYR A 312 -2.86 -3.38 4.10
C TYR A 312 -3.67 -3.51 5.40
N SER A 313 -3.45 -4.60 6.13
CA SER A 313 -3.91 -4.73 7.51
C SER A 313 -3.09 -3.81 8.43
N LYS A 314 -3.74 -3.02 9.27
CA LYS A 314 -3.06 -2.20 10.29
C LYS A 314 -2.40 -3.06 11.37
N ALA A 315 -2.93 -4.25 11.64
CA ALA A 315 -2.44 -5.13 12.69
C ALA A 315 -1.09 -5.78 12.31
N THR A 316 -0.97 -6.26 11.06
CA THR A 316 0.24 -6.96 10.58
C THR A 316 1.16 -6.07 9.76
N ASN A 317 0.64 -4.93 9.27
CA ASN A 317 1.32 -4.08 8.30
C ASN A 317 1.72 -4.82 7.00
N GLN A 318 0.99 -5.88 6.66
CA GLN A 318 1.13 -6.65 5.42
C GLN A 318 -0.09 -6.43 4.53
N MET A 319 0.07 -6.70 3.23
CA MET A 319 -1.06 -6.73 2.29
C MET A 319 -2.10 -7.74 2.80
N VAL A 320 -3.38 -7.41 2.66
CA VAL A 320 -4.47 -8.29 3.11
C VAL A 320 -4.43 -9.59 2.31
N GLU A 321 -4.49 -10.73 3.00
CA GLU A 321 -4.50 -12.05 2.40
C GLU A 321 -5.72 -12.23 1.47
N GLY A 322 -5.52 -12.86 0.32
CA GLY A 322 -6.54 -13.04 -0.72
C GLY A 322 -6.52 -12.00 -1.83
N PHE A 323 -5.85 -10.85 -1.64
CA PHE A 323 -5.52 -9.97 -2.75
C PHE A 323 -4.22 -10.35 -3.42
N GLU A 324 -4.18 -10.16 -4.73
CA GLU A 324 -2.94 -10.11 -5.50
C GLU A 324 -2.52 -8.66 -5.74
N PRO A 325 -1.21 -8.34 -5.77
CA PRO A 325 -0.78 -6.98 -6.10
C PRO A 325 -0.94 -6.67 -7.58
N TYR A 326 -0.78 -7.69 -8.42
CA TYR A 326 -0.89 -7.60 -9.86
C TYR A 326 -1.25 -8.97 -10.42
N THR A 327 -1.63 -9.01 -11.69
CA THR A 327 -1.63 -10.24 -12.48
C THR A 327 -0.89 -10.03 -13.78
N ILE A 328 -0.42 -11.12 -14.39
CA ILE A 328 0.20 -11.11 -15.71
C ILE A 328 -0.64 -12.00 -16.62
N ILE A 329 -1.14 -11.41 -17.70
CA ILE A 329 -1.82 -12.15 -18.77
C ILE A 329 -0.96 -12.12 -20.03
N GLU A 330 -1.07 -13.15 -20.86
CA GLU A 330 -0.40 -13.21 -22.15
C GLU A 330 -1.42 -13.18 -23.29
N ARG A 331 -1.16 -12.35 -24.30
CA ARG A 331 -1.99 -12.16 -25.49
C ARG A 331 -1.11 -11.99 -26.70
N ASN A 332 -1.25 -12.88 -27.69
CA ASN A 332 -0.42 -12.90 -28.89
C ASN A 332 1.11 -12.85 -28.60
N GLY A 333 1.55 -13.57 -27.56
CA GLY A 333 2.95 -13.59 -27.11
C GLY A 333 3.43 -12.33 -26.38
N ILE A 334 2.53 -11.38 -26.09
CA ILE A 334 2.81 -10.14 -25.35
C ILE A 334 2.37 -10.33 -23.90
N ARG A 335 3.29 -10.10 -22.96
CA ARG A 335 3.01 -10.19 -21.51
C ARG A 335 2.51 -8.85 -20.99
N ILE A 336 1.31 -8.82 -20.44
CA ILE A 336 0.61 -7.63 -19.96
C ILE A 336 0.47 -7.74 -18.45
N GLY A 337 1.11 -6.85 -17.71
CA GLY A 337 0.99 -6.76 -16.26
C GLY A 337 -0.09 -5.76 -15.87
N ILE A 338 -1.04 -6.17 -15.04
CA ILE A 338 -2.15 -5.33 -14.56
C ILE A 338 -1.98 -5.12 -13.06
N ILE A 339 -1.87 -3.86 -12.64
CA ILE A 339 -1.72 -3.46 -11.24
C ILE A 339 -3.04 -2.83 -10.77
N GLY A 340 -3.57 -3.29 -9.64
CA GLY A 340 -4.80 -2.74 -9.04
C GLY A 340 -4.54 -2.02 -7.72
N THR A 341 -4.99 -0.77 -7.60
CA THR A 341 -4.84 0.03 -6.37
C THR A 341 -6.13 0.75 -5.95
N MET A 342 -6.32 0.94 -4.65
CA MET A 342 -7.27 1.87 -4.05
C MET A 342 -6.70 3.30 -4.01
N GLY A 343 -7.55 4.31 -4.21
CA GLY A 343 -7.15 5.69 -3.97
C GLY A 343 -6.69 5.97 -2.53
N TYR A 344 -5.72 6.87 -2.37
CA TYR A 344 -5.25 7.29 -1.05
C TYR A 344 -6.37 8.02 -0.26
N GLY A 345 -6.60 7.61 0.98
CA GLY A 345 -7.59 8.23 1.88
C GLY A 345 -9.04 7.79 1.65
N LEU A 346 -9.29 6.84 0.73
CA LEU A 346 -10.62 6.30 0.47
C LEU A 346 -11.22 5.50 1.62
N GLU A 347 -10.46 5.23 2.68
CA GLU A 347 -11.01 4.70 3.93
C GLU A 347 -12.13 5.59 4.47
N SER A 348 -12.07 6.91 4.23
CA SER A 348 -13.14 7.84 4.62
C SER A 348 -14.45 7.68 3.84
N SER A 349 -14.41 7.00 2.69
CA SER A 349 -15.60 6.69 1.87
C SER A 349 -16.28 5.38 2.28
N ILE A 350 -15.72 4.65 3.25
CA ILE A 350 -16.22 3.35 3.73
C ILE A 350 -16.78 3.50 5.15
N SER A 351 -17.77 2.69 5.52
CA SER A 351 -18.23 2.65 6.92
C SER A 351 -17.05 2.34 7.86
N PHE A 352 -16.92 3.12 8.93
CA PHE A 352 -15.78 3.03 9.84
C PHE A 352 -15.62 1.63 10.43
N THR A 353 -16.72 0.97 10.79
CA THR A 353 -16.70 -0.40 11.34
C THR A 353 -16.23 -1.44 10.33
N ARG A 354 -16.27 -1.13 9.04
CA ARG A 354 -15.83 -2.03 7.95
C ARG A 354 -14.38 -1.83 7.55
N VAL A 355 -13.84 -0.62 7.74
CA VAL A 355 -12.49 -0.27 7.28
C VAL A 355 -11.49 0.00 8.41
N ASN A 356 -11.92 0.05 9.67
CA ASN A 356 -11.06 0.45 10.79
C ASN A 356 -9.75 -0.35 10.89
N ASP A 357 -9.76 -1.61 10.48
CA ASP A 357 -8.61 -2.50 10.58
C ASP A 357 -7.67 -2.45 9.36
N TYR A 358 -8.03 -1.67 8.33
CA TYR A 358 -7.28 -1.56 7.08
C TYR A 358 -6.77 -0.15 6.83
N ARG A 359 -5.71 -0.05 6.04
CA ARG A 359 -5.16 1.20 5.49
C ARG A 359 -4.82 1.03 4.01
N PHE A 360 -4.94 2.09 3.24
CA PHE A 360 -4.55 2.15 1.84
C PHE A 360 -3.21 2.88 1.71
N ALA A 361 -2.15 2.15 1.33
CA ALA A 361 -0.83 2.72 1.10
C ALA A 361 -0.85 3.67 -0.11
N ASN A 362 0.16 4.54 -0.23
CA ASN A 362 0.23 5.51 -1.33
C ASN A 362 0.22 4.78 -2.69
N PRO A 363 -0.83 4.94 -3.52
CA PRO A 363 -0.97 4.18 -4.75
C PRO A 363 0.11 4.54 -5.78
N ILE A 364 0.68 5.76 -5.74
CA ILE A 364 1.75 6.16 -6.67
C ILE A 364 3.02 5.33 -6.45
N GLU A 365 3.44 5.22 -5.19
CA GLU A 365 4.67 4.48 -4.81
C GLU A 365 4.49 2.97 -5.08
N ILE A 366 3.31 2.44 -4.78
CA ILE A 366 2.96 1.03 -5.04
C ILE A 366 2.97 0.73 -6.54
N THR A 367 2.31 1.57 -7.35
CA THR A 367 2.29 1.41 -8.82
C THR A 367 3.70 1.52 -9.41
N GLU A 368 4.53 2.45 -8.94
CA GLU A 368 5.93 2.58 -9.41
C GLU A 368 6.74 1.31 -9.11
N SER A 369 6.64 0.82 -7.86
CA SER A 369 7.37 -0.36 -7.40
C SER A 369 6.98 -1.60 -8.20
N TYR A 370 5.69 -1.85 -8.37
CA TYR A 370 5.22 -3.02 -9.11
C TYR A 370 5.45 -2.89 -10.61
N ALA A 371 5.31 -1.71 -11.22
CA ALA A 371 5.66 -1.51 -12.64
C ALA A 371 7.14 -1.84 -12.89
N LYS A 372 8.03 -1.35 -12.02
CA LYS A 372 9.46 -1.67 -12.06
C LYS A 372 9.69 -3.18 -11.91
N HIS A 373 9.06 -3.81 -10.93
CA HIS A 373 9.21 -5.24 -10.67
C HIS A 373 8.75 -6.08 -11.88
N LEU A 374 7.58 -5.78 -12.44
CA LEU A 374 7.00 -6.47 -13.59
C LEU A 374 7.93 -6.42 -14.82
N ARG A 375 8.53 -5.26 -15.12
CA ARG A 375 9.48 -5.16 -16.24
C ARG A 375 10.83 -5.81 -15.92
N GLN A 376 11.32 -5.64 -14.70
CA GLN A 376 12.67 -6.07 -14.31
C GLN A 376 12.78 -7.58 -14.14
N TYR A 377 11.79 -8.22 -13.52
CA TYR A 377 11.85 -9.63 -13.12
C TYR A 377 10.88 -10.53 -13.88
N GLU A 378 9.75 -9.97 -14.34
CA GLU A 378 8.66 -10.76 -14.93
C GLU A 378 8.53 -10.63 -16.46
N ASP A 379 9.50 -9.99 -17.13
CA ASP A 379 9.49 -9.74 -18.59
C ASP A 379 8.18 -9.12 -19.14
N VAL A 380 7.52 -8.28 -18.37
CA VAL A 380 6.29 -7.62 -18.82
C VAL A 380 6.58 -6.55 -19.88
N ASP A 381 5.78 -6.58 -20.94
CA ASP A 381 5.88 -5.69 -22.09
C ASP A 381 5.06 -4.41 -21.92
N ILE A 382 3.83 -4.59 -21.45
CA ILE A 382 2.82 -3.56 -21.27
C ILE A 382 2.38 -3.57 -19.81
N VAL A 383 2.41 -2.40 -19.17
CA VAL A 383 1.91 -2.25 -17.80
C VAL A 383 0.63 -1.43 -17.83
N VAL A 384 -0.44 -1.98 -17.26
CA VAL A 384 -1.73 -1.33 -17.07
C VAL A 384 -1.90 -1.01 -15.59
N ALA A 385 -2.15 0.25 -15.26
CA ALA A 385 -2.46 0.67 -13.90
C ALA A 385 -3.96 0.95 -13.78
N VAL A 386 -4.64 0.23 -12.89
CA VAL A 386 -6.06 0.44 -12.57
C VAL A 386 -6.15 0.95 -11.15
N ASN A 387 -6.59 2.18 -10.99
CA ASN A 387 -6.70 2.82 -9.69
C ASN A 387 -8.15 3.16 -9.41
N HIS A 388 -8.73 2.62 -8.35
CA HIS A 388 -10.09 2.95 -7.94
C HIS A 388 -10.11 4.34 -7.27
N GLN A 389 -9.86 5.39 -8.05
CA GLN A 389 -9.94 6.82 -7.74
C GLN A 389 -9.60 7.66 -9.00
N ASP A 390 -10.27 8.80 -9.19
CA ASP A 390 -9.82 9.85 -10.14
C ASP A 390 -9.05 10.95 -9.39
N ASP A 391 -7.75 10.72 -9.22
CA ASP A 391 -6.84 11.70 -8.62
C ASP A 391 -5.86 12.26 -9.65
N THR A 392 -5.88 13.57 -9.86
CA THR A 392 -4.96 14.24 -10.80
C THR A 392 -3.50 14.03 -10.41
N SER A 393 -3.15 14.03 -9.12
CA SER A 393 -1.76 13.81 -8.71
C SER A 393 -1.28 12.39 -9.06
N TYR A 394 -2.11 11.38 -8.86
CA TYR A 394 -1.83 9.99 -9.25
C TYR A 394 -1.66 9.90 -10.76
N ASN A 395 -2.68 10.33 -11.51
CA ASN A 395 -2.72 10.31 -12.97
C ASN A 395 -1.48 10.98 -13.58
N ASP A 396 -1.11 12.16 -13.08
CA ASP A 396 0.00 12.94 -13.61
C ASP A 396 1.36 12.28 -13.35
N LYS A 397 1.57 11.74 -12.15
CA LYS A 397 2.83 11.09 -11.77
C LYS A 397 3.00 9.74 -12.46
N VAL A 398 1.97 8.89 -12.45
CA VAL A 398 2.00 7.57 -13.09
C VAL A 398 2.16 7.69 -14.60
N ALA A 399 1.48 8.65 -15.24
CA ALA A 399 1.65 8.92 -16.66
C ALA A 399 3.07 9.41 -17.02
N ALA A 400 3.79 10.01 -16.07
CA ALA A 400 5.15 10.51 -16.25
C ALA A 400 6.24 9.44 -16.00
N PHE A 401 5.90 8.24 -15.52
CA PHE A 401 6.88 7.18 -15.33
C PHE A 401 7.54 6.77 -16.66
N THR A 402 8.85 6.48 -16.57
CA THR A 402 9.71 6.10 -17.70
C THR A 402 10.57 4.89 -17.33
N GLY A 403 11.31 4.35 -18.31
CA GLY A 403 12.19 3.19 -18.08
C GLY A 403 11.42 1.98 -17.56
N LEU A 404 11.96 1.32 -16.53
CA LEU A 404 11.36 0.13 -15.93
C LEU A 404 10.01 0.40 -15.26
N SER A 405 9.73 1.63 -14.82
CA SER A 405 8.45 1.97 -14.18
C SER A 405 7.37 2.41 -15.18
N LYS A 406 7.66 2.44 -16.49
CA LYS A 406 6.73 2.95 -17.51
C LYS A 406 5.41 2.18 -17.51
N VAL A 407 4.32 2.91 -17.27
CA VAL A 407 2.92 2.47 -17.43
C VAL A 407 2.39 2.88 -18.81
N ASP A 408 1.58 2.05 -19.46
CA ASP A 408 1.12 2.25 -20.83
C ASP A 408 -0.37 2.66 -20.93
N ILE A 409 -1.21 2.28 -19.94
CA ILE A 409 -2.62 2.72 -19.82
C ILE A 409 -2.94 2.97 -18.35
N ILE A 410 -3.76 3.99 -18.07
CA ILE A 410 -4.37 4.19 -16.74
C ILE A 410 -5.89 4.08 -16.85
N PHE A 411 -6.48 3.27 -15.98
CA PHE A 411 -7.92 3.21 -15.79
C PHE A 411 -8.28 3.68 -14.38
N ASN A 412 -9.33 4.47 -14.24
CA ASN A 412 -9.82 4.98 -12.95
C ASN A 412 -11.27 4.57 -12.67
N GLY A 413 -11.67 4.60 -11.41
CA GLY A 413 -13.05 4.43 -10.93
C GLY A 413 -13.43 5.44 -9.84
N HIS A 414 -14.38 5.08 -8.98
CA HIS A 414 -14.85 5.78 -7.76
C HIS A 414 -15.68 7.04 -7.99
N THR A 415 -15.21 7.93 -8.86
CA THR A 415 -15.82 9.28 -8.98
C THR A 415 -17.04 9.34 -9.90
N HIS A 416 -17.32 8.24 -10.60
CA HIS A 416 -18.37 8.07 -11.60
C HIS A 416 -18.27 9.06 -12.77
N ASN A 417 -17.07 9.58 -13.02
CA ASN A 417 -16.82 10.55 -14.08
C ASN A 417 -16.75 9.85 -15.43
N TYR A 418 -17.24 10.52 -16.47
CA TYR A 418 -17.07 10.11 -17.85
C TYR A 418 -15.91 10.90 -18.47
N TYR A 419 -14.82 10.21 -18.84
CA TYR A 419 -13.77 10.82 -19.67
C TYR A 419 -12.87 9.81 -20.36
N VAL A 420 -12.28 10.27 -21.45
CA VAL A 420 -11.05 9.76 -22.04
C VAL A 420 -10.08 10.93 -22.11
N ARG A 421 -9.01 10.89 -21.32
CA ARG A 421 -7.95 11.89 -21.30
C ARG A 421 -6.69 11.28 -21.90
N GLN A 422 -5.84 12.11 -22.49
CA GLN A 422 -4.55 11.69 -23.04
C GLN A 422 -3.42 12.58 -22.51
N LYS A 423 -2.25 11.99 -22.30
CA LYS A 423 -1.00 12.74 -22.08
C LYS A 423 0.04 12.33 -23.12
N THR A 424 0.61 13.33 -23.77
CA THR A 424 1.67 13.13 -24.75
C THR A 424 2.99 12.78 -24.05
N ARG A 425 3.80 11.96 -24.71
CA ARG A 425 5.13 11.55 -24.25
C ARG A 425 6.17 11.86 -25.32
N SER A 426 7.36 12.27 -24.91
CA SER A 426 8.47 12.45 -25.85
C SER A 426 8.93 11.09 -26.37
N ASN A 427 8.96 10.92 -27.70
CA ASN A 427 9.44 9.72 -28.38
C ASN A 427 8.71 8.42 -27.99
N ALA A 428 7.43 8.50 -27.59
CA ALA A 428 6.60 7.34 -27.28
C ALA A 428 5.12 7.63 -27.60
N ALA A 429 4.32 6.57 -27.73
CA ALA A 429 2.86 6.70 -27.84
C ALA A 429 2.27 7.50 -26.67
N PRO A 430 1.18 8.25 -26.88
CA PRO A 430 0.46 8.88 -25.78
C PRO A 430 -0.08 7.82 -24.82
N ILE A 431 -0.21 8.18 -23.55
CA ILE A 431 -0.91 7.36 -22.56
C ILE A 431 -2.35 7.87 -22.43
N HIS A 432 -3.31 6.95 -22.45
CA HIS A 432 -4.71 7.25 -22.19
C HIS A 432 -5.06 6.98 -20.72
N ILE A 433 -5.92 7.84 -20.19
CA ILE A 433 -6.47 7.79 -18.84
C ILE A 433 -7.99 7.76 -18.98
N VAL A 434 -8.62 6.67 -18.58
CA VAL A 434 -10.04 6.39 -18.89
C VAL A 434 -10.85 6.14 -17.62
N GLN A 435 -12.06 6.70 -17.56
CA GLN A 435 -13.10 6.29 -16.62
C GLN A 435 -14.44 6.27 -17.36
N SER A 436 -15.23 5.22 -17.12
CA SER A 436 -16.41 4.87 -17.92
C SER A 436 -17.71 5.15 -17.18
N ALA A 437 -17.76 6.31 -16.49
CA ALA A 437 -18.87 6.72 -15.65
C ALA A 437 -19.19 5.68 -14.56
N SER A 438 -20.42 5.17 -14.49
CA SER A 438 -20.89 4.17 -13.53
C SER A 438 -22.19 3.53 -14.04
N ASN A 439 -22.73 2.55 -13.30
CA ASN A 439 -24.03 1.91 -13.52
C ASN A 439 -24.21 1.30 -14.91
N SER A 440 -23.14 0.74 -15.49
CA SER A 440 -23.13 0.21 -16.87
C SER A 440 -23.46 1.23 -17.97
N ARG A 441 -23.29 2.54 -17.73
CA ARG A 441 -23.60 3.58 -18.74
C ARG A 441 -22.64 3.61 -19.92
N TYR A 442 -21.39 3.20 -19.70
CA TYR A 442 -20.37 3.12 -20.73
C TYR A 442 -19.50 1.88 -20.56
N LEU A 443 -18.98 1.38 -21.69
CA LEU A 443 -17.90 0.40 -21.73
C LEU A 443 -16.66 1.12 -22.26
N GLY A 444 -15.61 1.22 -21.44
CA GLY A 444 -14.33 1.77 -21.87
C GLY A 444 -13.67 0.84 -22.89
N HIS A 445 -13.10 1.41 -23.95
CA HIS A 445 -12.38 0.67 -24.97
C HIS A 445 -11.06 1.40 -25.28
N VAL A 446 -9.94 0.73 -25.06
CA VAL A 446 -8.60 1.24 -25.39
C VAL A 446 -7.94 0.25 -26.34
N THR A 447 -7.49 0.75 -27.48
CA THR A 447 -6.73 -0.01 -28.47
C THR A 447 -5.27 0.40 -28.40
N LEU A 448 -4.37 -0.57 -28.18
CA LEU A 448 -2.93 -0.37 -28.30
C LEU A 448 -2.40 -1.08 -29.52
N THR A 449 -1.54 -0.40 -30.28
CA THR A 449 -0.72 -1.05 -31.30
C THR A 449 0.68 -1.24 -30.75
N TYR A 450 1.11 -2.50 -30.67
CA TYR A 450 2.38 -2.92 -30.12
C TYR A 450 3.32 -3.43 -31.21
N ARG A 451 4.62 -3.16 -31.05
CA ARG A 451 5.72 -3.75 -31.80
C ARG A 451 6.80 -4.26 -30.86
N SER A 452 7.33 -5.44 -31.13
CA SER A 452 8.37 -6.08 -30.31
C SER A 452 9.69 -5.29 -30.22
N ASP A 453 9.98 -4.41 -31.18
CA ASP A 453 11.20 -3.59 -31.20
C ASP A 453 11.06 -2.24 -30.48
N SER A 454 9.84 -1.74 -30.34
CA SER A 454 9.56 -0.35 -29.93
C SER A 454 8.55 -0.25 -28.78
N GLY A 455 7.92 -1.35 -28.39
CA GLY A 455 6.81 -1.38 -27.45
C GLY A 455 5.52 -0.83 -28.05
N VAL A 456 4.74 -0.11 -27.25
CA VAL A 456 3.51 0.56 -27.70
C VAL A 456 3.85 1.75 -28.61
N VAL A 457 3.42 1.68 -29.88
CA VAL A 457 3.72 2.69 -30.91
C VAL A 457 2.54 3.61 -31.23
N SER A 458 1.31 3.17 -30.97
CA SER A 458 0.12 4.02 -31.01
C SER A 458 -0.92 3.53 -30.01
N SER A 459 -1.84 4.42 -29.65
CA SER A 459 -2.92 4.13 -28.71
C SER A 459 -4.14 4.99 -29.05
N GLN A 460 -5.33 4.40 -28.97
CA GLN A 460 -6.61 5.07 -29.12
C GLN A 460 -7.53 4.67 -27.98
N ALA A 461 -8.46 5.54 -27.61
CA ALA A 461 -9.38 5.26 -26.52
C ALA A 461 -10.73 5.93 -26.76
N GLU A 462 -11.80 5.25 -26.39
CA GLU A 462 -13.17 5.75 -26.39
C GLU A 462 -13.98 5.15 -25.23
N ASN A 463 -15.15 5.73 -24.97
CA ASN A 463 -16.17 5.16 -24.09
C ASN A 463 -17.39 4.84 -24.97
N ILE A 464 -17.70 3.56 -25.11
CA ILE A 464 -18.84 3.06 -25.88
C ILE A 464 -20.11 3.31 -25.07
N GLY A 465 -20.99 4.17 -25.58
CA GLY A 465 -22.21 4.58 -24.88
C GLY A 465 -23.48 3.89 -25.37
N TYR A 466 -24.60 4.15 -24.69
CA TYR A 466 -25.91 3.53 -24.92
C TYR A 466 -26.39 3.50 -26.39
N TYR A 467 -26.11 4.54 -27.16
CA TYR A 467 -26.57 4.65 -28.56
C TYR A 467 -25.59 4.06 -29.58
N ASP A 468 -24.45 3.50 -29.15
CA ASP A 468 -23.52 2.84 -30.05
C ASP A 468 -24.12 1.53 -30.59
N ASN A 469 -23.92 1.28 -31.89
CA ASN A 469 -24.47 0.08 -32.54
C ASN A 469 -23.89 -1.23 -31.99
N ARG A 470 -22.68 -1.21 -31.41
CA ARG A 470 -22.03 -2.39 -30.81
C ARG A 470 -22.84 -2.95 -29.64
N VAL A 471 -23.45 -2.08 -28.84
CA VAL A 471 -24.23 -2.46 -27.65
C VAL A 471 -25.73 -2.57 -27.95
N LYS A 472 -26.11 -2.87 -29.19
CA LYS A 472 -27.52 -2.96 -29.59
C LYS A 472 -28.21 -4.25 -29.12
N TYR A 473 -27.46 -5.35 -29.06
CA TYR A 473 -28.00 -6.69 -28.80
C TYR A 473 -27.54 -7.22 -27.44
N GLU A 474 -28.41 -7.98 -26.80
CA GLU A 474 -28.16 -8.64 -25.52
C GLU A 474 -27.54 -10.02 -25.74
N HIS A 475 -26.55 -10.39 -24.94
CA HIS A 475 -26.00 -11.73 -24.95
C HIS A 475 -26.99 -12.71 -24.30
N PRO A 476 -27.44 -13.76 -24.99
CA PRO A 476 -28.57 -14.58 -24.53
C PRO A 476 -28.31 -15.30 -23.21
N VAL A 477 -27.07 -15.77 -22.96
CA VAL A 477 -26.73 -16.47 -21.71
C VAL A 477 -26.75 -15.52 -20.52
N ILE A 478 -26.17 -14.32 -20.65
CA ILE A 478 -26.14 -13.35 -19.56
C ILE A 478 -27.54 -12.82 -19.29
N GLN A 479 -28.32 -12.58 -20.35
CA GLN A 479 -29.72 -12.19 -20.22
C GLN A 479 -30.54 -13.24 -19.45
N ALA A 480 -30.36 -14.53 -19.75
CA ALA A 480 -31.04 -15.61 -19.02
C ALA A 480 -30.64 -15.67 -17.54
N MET A 481 -29.36 -15.43 -17.21
CA MET A 481 -28.90 -15.37 -15.81
C MET A 481 -29.51 -14.18 -15.06
N ILE A 482 -29.62 -13.03 -15.71
CA ILE A 482 -30.28 -11.83 -15.16
C ILE A 482 -31.76 -12.13 -14.91
N GLU A 483 -32.47 -12.70 -15.89
CA GLU A 483 -33.88 -13.09 -15.75
C GLU A 483 -34.09 -14.09 -14.62
N SER A 484 -33.20 -15.07 -14.46
CA SER A 484 -33.23 -16.01 -13.33
C SER A 484 -33.08 -15.27 -12.00
N SER A 485 -32.16 -14.31 -11.91
CA SER A 485 -31.97 -13.50 -10.70
C SER A 485 -33.22 -12.69 -10.36
N ILE A 486 -33.84 -12.04 -11.35
CA ILE A 486 -35.09 -11.26 -11.16
C ILE A 486 -36.23 -12.15 -10.65
N ASN A 487 -36.40 -13.32 -11.27
CA ASN A 487 -37.50 -14.23 -10.91
C ASN A 487 -37.40 -14.72 -9.45
N GLU A 488 -36.19 -14.88 -8.92
CA GLU A 488 -35.99 -15.28 -7.53
C GLU A 488 -36.36 -14.18 -6.53
N ILE A 489 -36.22 -12.91 -6.92
CA ILE A 489 -36.47 -11.76 -6.04
C ILE A 489 -37.70 -10.94 -6.44
N SER A 490 -38.60 -11.49 -7.27
CA SER A 490 -39.75 -10.75 -7.82
C SER A 490 -40.61 -10.11 -6.73
N ASP A 491 -40.77 -10.80 -5.60
CA ASP A 491 -41.55 -10.32 -4.45
C ASP A 491 -40.99 -9.03 -3.84
N LEU A 492 -39.69 -8.75 -4.00
CA LEU A 492 -39.07 -7.50 -3.50
C LEU A 492 -39.47 -6.28 -4.34
N TYR A 493 -39.92 -6.49 -5.57
CA TYR A 493 -40.41 -5.44 -6.46
C TYR A 493 -41.90 -5.16 -6.29
N GLU A 494 -42.64 -6.02 -5.58
CA GLU A 494 -44.06 -5.82 -5.34
C GLU A 494 -44.33 -4.57 -4.48
N PRO A 495 -45.26 -3.68 -4.89
CA PRO A 495 -45.56 -2.46 -4.15
C PRO A 495 -46.12 -2.74 -2.75
N ILE A 496 -45.52 -2.14 -1.72
CA ILE A 496 -46.06 -2.16 -0.35
C ILE A 496 -47.18 -1.12 -0.24
N LEU A 497 -46.86 0.12 -0.63
CA LEU A 497 -47.76 1.27 -0.70
C LEU A 497 -47.41 2.12 -1.93
N LYS A 498 -48.28 3.06 -2.32
CA LYS A 498 -47.93 4.13 -3.25
C LYS A 498 -47.53 5.39 -2.50
N SER A 499 -46.62 6.18 -3.05
CA SER A 499 -46.36 7.52 -2.51
C SER A 499 -47.59 8.41 -2.74
N GLY A 500 -48.04 9.10 -1.70
CA GLY A 500 -49.11 10.10 -1.78
C GLY A 500 -48.60 11.52 -2.02
N GLU A 501 -47.30 11.70 -2.21
CA GLU A 501 -46.67 12.99 -2.46
C GLU A 501 -45.34 12.86 -3.22
N TYR A 502 -44.88 13.95 -3.84
CA TYR A 502 -43.50 14.04 -4.31
C TYR A 502 -42.58 14.35 -3.13
N VAL A 503 -41.44 13.67 -3.05
CA VAL A 503 -40.42 13.86 -2.02
C VAL A 503 -39.05 13.91 -2.69
N SER A 504 -38.38 15.06 -2.59
CA SER A 504 -37.00 15.14 -3.06
C SER A 504 -36.07 14.27 -2.21
N LYS A 505 -34.97 13.82 -2.79
CA LYS A 505 -33.88 13.08 -2.13
C LYS A 505 -33.44 13.71 -0.80
N SER A 506 -33.34 15.05 -0.75
CA SER A 506 -32.93 15.80 0.46
C SER A 506 -33.98 15.72 1.56
N ASP A 507 -35.24 15.81 1.15
CA ASP A 507 -36.43 15.77 1.99
C ASP A 507 -36.69 14.36 2.54
N TYR A 508 -36.32 13.33 1.78
CA TYR A 508 -36.31 11.94 2.22
C TYR A 508 -35.20 11.66 3.23
N ALA A 509 -34.01 12.29 3.09
CA ALA A 509 -32.96 12.20 4.10
C ALA A 509 -33.41 12.76 5.47
N VAL A 510 -34.22 13.83 5.49
CA VAL A 510 -34.84 14.35 6.72
C VAL A 510 -35.84 13.35 7.29
N TYR A 511 -36.62 12.68 6.44
CA TYR A 511 -37.55 11.63 6.86
C TYR A 511 -36.83 10.42 7.49
N ILE A 512 -35.71 9.98 6.90
CA ILE A 512 -34.85 8.95 7.50
C ILE A 512 -34.33 9.40 8.87
N ALA A 513 -33.87 10.65 9.01
CA ALA A 513 -33.45 11.20 10.30
C ALA A 513 -34.59 11.18 11.32
N LYS A 514 -35.84 11.47 10.91
CA LYS A 514 -37.04 11.33 11.75
C LYS A 514 -37.23 9.88 12.21
N LEU A 515 -37.20 8.91 11.30
CA LEU A 515 -37.38 7.49 11.64
C LEU A 515 -36.33 6.99 12.64
N MET A 516 -35.04 7.31 12.40
CA MET A 516 -33.97 6.97 13.36
C MET A 516 -34.21 7.62 14.73
N THR A 517 -34.64 8.89 14.75
CA THR A 517 -34.95 9.63 16.00
C THR A 517 -36.05 8.94 16.78
N GLN A 518 -37.14 8.56 16.10
CA GLN A 518 -38.28 7.87 16.69
C GLN A 518 -37.92 6.48 17.20
N TYR A 519 -37.23 5.67 16.37
CA TYR A 519 -36.81 4.32 16.71
C TYR A 519 -35.91 4.27 17.94
N THR A 520 -34.95 5.19 18.03
CA THR A 520 -33.96 5.22 19.12
C THR A 520 -34.38 6.07 20.33
N ASN A 521 -35.57 6.70 20.26
CA ASN A 521 -36.03 7.70 21.23
C ASN A 521 -34.98 8.78 21.51
N SER A 522 -34.39 9.33 20.45
CA SER A 522 -33.35 10.36 20.51
C SER A 522 -33.94 11.78 20.48
N ASP A 523 -33.16 12.77 20.91
CA ASP A 523 -33.54 14.19 20.84
C ASP A 523 -33.42 14.72 19.40
N VAL A 524 -32.34 14.34 18.70
CA VAL A 524 -32.03 14.78 17.34
C VAL A 524 -31.47 13.61 16.52
N GLY A 525 -31.92 13.48 15.28
CA GLY A 525 -31.37 12.54 14.31
C GLY A 525 -30.68 13.23 13.16
N PHE A 526 -29.62 12.61 12.63
CA PHE A 526 -28.86 13.10 11.48
C PHE A 526 -28.71 12.03 10.39
N HIS A 527 -28.93 12.43 9.14
CA HIS A 527 -28.64 11.62 7.96
C HIS A 527 -27.94 12.46 6.89
N ASN A 528 -27.02 11.87 6.13
CA ASN A 528 -26.28 12.57 5.08
C ASN A 528 -27.07 12.51 3.78
N ASN A 529 -27.09 13.62 3.03
CA ASN A 529 -27.76 13.68 1.74
C ASN A 529 -27.18 12.65 0.73
N GLY A 530 -25.88 12.34 0.84
CA GLY A 530 -25.25 11.29 0.04
C GLY A 530 -25.76 9.87 0.31
N GLY A 531 -26.42 9.62 1.45
CA GLY A 531 -27.00 8.33 1.82
C GLY A 531 -28.34 8.05 1.14
N THR A 532 -28.96 9.07 0.54
CA THR A 532 -30.14 8.94 -0.32
C THR A 532 -29.76 9.16 -1.78
N ARG A 533 -30.38 8.46 -2.73
CA ARG A 533 -29.92 8.40 -4.14
C ARG A 533 -30.94 8.86 -5.17
N ALA A 534 -32.23 8.80 -4.86
CA ALA A 534 -33.30 9.20 -5.77
C ALA A 534 -34.38 10.01 -5.06
N ASP A 535 -35.15 10.75 -5.86
CA ASP A 535 -36.43 11.33 -5.46
C ASP A 535 -37.51 10.23 -5.41
N ILE A 536 -38.64 10.54 -4.78
CA ILE A 536 -39.86 9.75 -4.81
C ILE A 536 -40.93 10.57 -5.51
N ASP A 537 -41.49 10.05 -6.60
CA ASP A 537 -42.57 10.71 -7.32
C ASP A 537 -43.94 10.47 -6.66
N ASN A 538 -44.86 11.42 -6.85
CA ASN A 538 -46.24 11.22 -6.41
C ASN A 538 -46.89 10.09 -7.20
N GLY A 539 -47.50 9.12 -6.50
CA GLY A 539 -48.10 7.93 -7.07
C GLY A 539 -47.11 6.79 -7.36
N GLU A 540 -45.81 7.00 -7.11
CA GLU A 540 -44.78 5.99 -7.31
C GLU A 540 -44.98 4.80 -6.36
N ASP A 541 -44.74 3.60 -6.88
CA ASP A 541 -44.81 2.38 -6.09
C ASP A 541 -43.61 2.26 -5.14
N LEU A 542 -43.90 2.07 -3.86
CA LEU A 542 -42.91 1.92 -2.79
C LEU A 542 -42.80 0.43 -2.45
N SER A 543 -41.90 -0.26 -3.14
CA SER A 543 -41.49 -1.64 -2.85
C SER A 543 -40.21 -1.69 -2.03
N TYR A 544 -39.80 -2.88 -1.57
CA TYR A 544 -38.49 -3.05 -0.92
C TYR A 544 -37.36 -2.66 -1.88
N ALA A 545 -37.43 -3.12 -3.12
CA ALA A 545 -36.50 -2.76 -4.19
C ALA A 545 -36.40 -1.24 -4.39
N LYS A 546 -37.54 -0.52 -4.36
CA LYS A 546 -37.54 0.96 -4.44
C LYS A 546 -36.85 1.60 -3.24
N MET A 547 -37.09 1.10 -2.03
CA MET A 547 -36.45 1.64 -0.81
C MET A 547 -34.95 1.41 -0.84
N PHE A 548 -34.53 0.23 -1.32
CA PHE A 548 -33.14 -0.11 -1.55
C PHE A 548 -32.50 0.84 -2.59
N GLN A 549 -33.15 1.06 -3.74
CA GLN A 549 -32.68 1.99 -4.77
C GLN A 549 -32.44 3.41 -4.20
N ILE A 550 -33.31 3.87 -3.31
CA ILE A 550 -33.17 5.21 -2.71
C ILE A 550 -32.09 5.23 -1.62
N SER A 551 -31.95 4.20 -0.80
CA SER A 551 -30.93 4.12 0.27
C SER A 551 -30.20 2.77 0.24
N PRO A 552 -29.26 2.59 -0.71
CA PRO A 552 -28.67 1.28 -1.01
C PRO A 552 -27.53 0.87 -0.07
N PHE A 553 -27.13 1.74 0.86
CA PHE A 553 -26.04 1.45 1.77
C PHE A 553 -26.55 0.74 3.00
N ASN A 554 -25.90 -0.37 3.36
CA ASN A 554 -26.12 -1.10 4.61
C ASN A 554 -25.54 -0.37 5.84
N ASN A 555 -25.64 0.97 5.86
CA ASN A 555 -25.23 1.79 7.00
C ASN A 555 -26.14 1.49 8.19
N THR A 556 -25.53 1.31 9.36
CA THR A 556 -26.26 0.95 10.59
C THR A 556 -26.53 2.14 11.49
N VAL A 557 -27.58 2.05 12.31
CA VAL A 557 -28.00 3.11 13.23
C VAL A 557 -27.11 3.13 14.49
N VAL A 558 -26.59 4.32 14.82
CA VAL A 558 -25.72 4.57 15.98
C VAL A 558 -26.25 5.79 16.75
N SER A 559 -26.34 5.71 18.07
CA SER A 559 -26.64 6.86 18.91
C SER A 559 -25.51 7.19 19.89
N VAL A 560 -25.42 8.46 20.28
CA VAL A 560 -24.45 8.99 21.23
C VAL A 560 -25.11 10.03 22.14
N MET A 561 -24.49 10.31 23.28
CA MET A 561 -24.78 11.47 24.11
C MET A 561 -23.76 12.58 23.80
N MET A 562 -24.23 13.72 23.27
CA MET A 562 -23.38 14.86 22.91
C MET A 562 -23.85 16.17 23.56
N SER A 563 -22.90 17.10 23.78
CA SER A 563 -23.22 18.40 24.37
C SER A 563 -24.05 19.25 23.40
N GLY A 564 -24.90 20.14 23.91
CA GLY A 564 -25.65 21.08 23.08
C GLY A 564 -24.75 21.95 22.21
N ARG A 565 -23.54 22.27 22.68
CA ARG A 565 -22.52 22.98 21.89
C ARG A 565 -22.10 22.18 20.65
N ASP A 566 -21.75 20.91 20.82
CA ASP A 566 -21.32 20.06 19.71
C ASP A 566 -22.47 19.75 18.76
N LEU A 567 -23.68 19.54 19.30
CA LEU A 567 -24.92 19.37 18.55
C LEU A 567 -25.18 20.56 17.63
N LEU A 568 -25.10 21.79 18.14
CA LEU A 568 -25.31 23.00 17.34
C LEU A 568 -24.33 23.10 16.16
N ASN A 569 -23.08 22.63 16.34
CA ASN A 569 -22.08 22.57 15.27
C ASN A 569 -22.41 21.54 14.18
N GLN A 570 -23.26 20.55 14.47
CA GLN A 570 -23.66 19.51 13.50
C GLN A 570 -24.88 19.91 12.67
N LEU A 571 -25.75 20.80 13.15
CA LEU A 571 -27.00 21.18 12.48
C LEU A 571 -26.83 21.79 11.08
N SER A 572 -25.65 22.33 10.76
CA SER A 572 -25.35 22.88 9.43
C SER A 572 -24.69 21.87 8.47
N ARG A 573 -24.36 20.66 8.93
CA ARG A 573 -23.53 19.71 8.19
C ARG A 573 -24.32 18.58 7.51
N ASN A 574 -25.48 18.22 8.05
CA ASN A 574 -26.27 17.08 7.62
C ASN A 574 -27.77 17.40 7.65
N SER A 575 -28.58 16.60 6.95
CA SER A 575 -30.03 16.63 7.14
C SER A 575 -30.36 16.17 8.55
N TYR A 576 -31.26 16.86 9.22
CA TYR A 576 -31.58 16.57 10.62
C TYR A 576 -33.07 16.65 10.92
N TYR A 577 -33.48 15.94 11.96
CA TYR A 577 -34.81 16.02 12.55
C TYR A 577 -34.67 16.20 14.06
N MET A 578 -35.45 17.11 14.64
CA MET A 578 -35.54 17.28 16.10
C MET A 578 -36.88 16.74 16.57
N ARG A 579 -36.89 16.07 17.72
CA ARG A 579 -38.15 15.63 18.34
C ARG A 579 -39.11 16.81 18.56
N PRO A 580 -40.44 16.57 18.56
CA PRO A 580 -41.42 17.62 18.84
C PRO A 580 -41.11 18.40 20.13
N GLY A 581 -41.20 19.73 20.06
CA GLY A 581 -40.94 20.63 21.18
C GLY A 581 -39.48 21.09 21.35
N LEU A 582 -38.52 20.45 20.66
CA LEU A 582 -37.13 20.93 20.62
C LEU A 582 -36.93 21.80 19.37
N THR A 583 -36.39 23.00 19.56
CA THR A 583 -35.98 23.91 18.49
C THR A 583 -34.51 24.30 18.64
N LYS A 584 -33.89 24.77 17.55
CA LYS A 584 -32.49 25.24 17.57
C LYS A 584 -32.23 26.29 18.67
N ASP A 585 -33.16 27.22 18.86
CA ASP A 585 -33.04 28.29 19.86
C ASP A 585 -33.22 27.79 21.30
N SER A 586 -33.83 26.63 21.48
CA SER A 586 -34.04 26.00 22.80
C SER A 586 -32.88 25.12 23.26
N ILE A 587 -31.86 24.89 22.41
CA ILE A 587 -30.71 24.04 22.76
C ILE A 587 -29.81 24.74 23.78
N ASN A 588 -29.66 24.14 24.95
CA ASN A 588 -28.73 24.60 25.98
C ASN A 588 -27.33 24.01 25.70
N VAL A 589 -26.35 24.89 25.49
CA VAL A 589 -24.98 24.50 25.12
C VAL A 589 -24.28 23.56 26.11
N ASN A 590 -24.71 23.53 27.37
CA ASN A 590 -24.12 22.70 28.44
C ASN A 590 -24.96 21.45 28.76
N GLN A 591 -26.15 21.31 28.18
CA GLN A 591 -26.99 20.13 28.35
C GLN A 591 -26.52 19.02 27.41
N MET A 592 -26.62 17.77 27.87
CA MET A 592 -26.39 16.60 27.04
C MET A 592 -27.69 16.20 26.34
N TYR A 593 -27.58 15.86 25.06
CA TYR A 593 -28.67 15.41 24.21
C TYR A 593 -28.35 14.02 23.65
N LYS A 594 -29.37 13.15 23.57
CA LYS A 594 -29.25 11.88 22.86
C LYS A 594 -29.38 12.16 21.37
N VAL A 595 -28.37 11.80 20.60
CA VAL A 595 -28.28 12.10 19.17
C VAL A 595 -28.04 10.83 18.40
N VAL A 596 -28.86 10.57 17.39
CA VAL A 596 -28.75 9.40 16.52
C VAL A 596 -28.25 9.79 15.14
N THR A 597 -27.46 8.92 14.53
CA THR A 597 -27.01 9.04 13.16
C THR A 597 -26.71 7.65 12.56
N ASN A 598 -26.15 7.59 11.37
CA ASN A 598 -25.64 6.37 10.79
C ASN A 598 -24.13 6.21 11.06
N ASP A 599 -23.65 4.97 11.03
CA ASP A 599 -22.24 4.60 11.25
C ASP A 599 -21.25 5.31 10.30
N TYR A 600 -21.66 5.61 9.06
CA TYR A 600 -20.89 6.45 8.13
C TYR A 600 -20.63 7.86 8.66
N ILE A 601 -21.66 8.61 9.07
CA ILE A 601 -21.50 9.95 9.66
C ILE A 601 -20.73 9.86 10.98
N PHE A 602 -21.06 8.86 11.81
CA PHE A 602 -20.38 8.64 13.08
C PHE A 602 -18.86 8.51 12.88
N GLY A 603 -18.42 7.65 11.95
CA GLY A 603 -17.02 7.40 11.66
C GLY A 603 -16.26 8.60 11.11
N ASN A 604 -16.91 9.38 10.25
CA ASN A 604 -16.32 10.51 9.54
C ASN A 604 -16.35 11.82 10.33
N ASN A 605 -16.89 11.83 11.55
CA ASN A 605 -17.07 13.06 12.31
C ASN A 605 -16.56 12.95 13.75
N ASN A 606 -15.48 13.68 14.03
CA ASN A 606 -14.85 13.67 15.36
C ASN A 606 -15.80 14.12 16.48
N ALA A 607 -16.80 14.96 16.21
CA ALA A 607 -17.79 15.33 17.23
C ALA A 607 -18.63 14.14 17.69
N PHE A 608 -18.94 13.20 16.78
CA PHE A 608 -19.64 11.96 17.11
C PHE A 608 -18.70 10.94 17.76
N LYS A 609 -17.48 10.76 17.23
CA LYS A 609 -16.51 9.81 17.81
C LYS A 609 -16.05 10.17 19.22
N ASN A 610 -15.97 11.46 19.53
CA ASN A 610 -15.58 11.95 20.85
C ASN A 610 -16.76 12.10 21.80
N ALA A 611 -17.98 11.77 21.36
CA ALA A 611 -19.16 11.79 22.20
C ALA A 611 -19.13 10.64 23.22
N SER A 612 -20.04 10.70 24.19
CA SER A 612 -20.15 9.69 25.26
C SER A 612 -21.33 8.74 25.00
N ALA A 613 -21.41 7.63 25.74
CA ALA A 613 -22.54 6.68 25.70
C ALA A 613 -22.94 6.25 24.28
N ILE A 614 -21.96 5.74 23.51
CA ILE A 614 -22.17 5.24 22.16
C ILE A 614 -22.97 3.93 22.21
N GLU A 615 -24.04 3.85 21.44
CA GLU A 615 -24.91 2.68 21.33
C GLU A 615 -25.11 2.30 19.85
N TYR A 616 -24.80 1.06 19.51
CA TYR A 616 -24.98 0.48 18.17
C TYR A 616 -26.26 -0.36 18.17
N TYR A 617 -27.19 -0.07 17.26
CA TYR A 617 -28.50 -0.73 17.22
C TYR A 617 -28.52 -1.98 16.34
N ASN A 618 -27.51 -2.19 15.49
CA ASN A 618 -27.44 -3.29 14.51
C ASN A 618 -28.71 -3.38 13.63
N VAL A 619 -29.28 -2.22 13.29
CA VAL A 619 -30.40 -2.07 12.35
C VAL A 619 -29.94 -1.17 11.22
N GLU A 620 -30.26 -1.54 9.99
CA GLU A 620 -29.91 -0.74 8.83
C GLU A 620 -30.86 0.45 8.68
N VAL A 621 -30.34 1.56 8.17
CA VAL A 621 -31.13 2.78 7.97
C VAL A 621 -32.35 2.53 7.07
N MET A 622 -32.19 1.71 6.02
CA MET A 622 -33.26 1.41 5.06
C MET A 622 -34.36 0.53 5.68
N GLU A 623 -34.00 -0.41 6.56
CA GLU A 623 -34.97 -1.27 7.25
C GLU A 623 -36.01 -0.47 8.03
N LEU A 624 -35.61 0.65 8.66
CA LEU A 624 -36.54 1.52 9.36
C LEU A 624 -37.65 2.06 8.44
N THR A 625 -37.31 2.40 7.19
CA THR A 625 -38.31 2.86 6.24
C THR A 625 -39.18 1.71 5.75
N TYR A 626 -38.60 0.54 5.50
CA TYR A 626 -39.38 -0.65 5.14
C TYR A 626 -40.39 -1.02 6.23
N TRP A 627 -39.97 -1.05 7.50
CA TRP A 627 -40.86 -1.30 8.63
C TRP A 627 -41.95 -0.24 8.77
N ALA A 628 -41.62 1.03 8.53
CA ALA A 628 -42.62 2.10 8.53
C ALA A 628 -43.69 1.89 7.44
N LEU A 629 -43.32 1.45 6.24
CA LEU A 629 -44.27 1.16 5.17
C LEU A 629 -45.17 -0.04 5.49
N LEU A 630 -44.60 -1.12 6.03
CA LEU A 630 -45.37 -2.29 6.48
C LEU A 630 -46.36 -1.92 7.58
N TYR A 631 -45.90 -1.19 8.60
CA TYR A 631 -46.75 -0.70 9.68
C TYR A 631 -47.94 0.10 9.14
N LEU A 632 -47.70 1.07 8.25
CA LEU A 632 -48.77 1.86 7.66
C LEU A 632 -49.76 0.99 6.85
N LYS A 633 -49.26 0.01 6.09
CA LYS A 633 -50.11 -0.95 5.38
C LYS A 633 -50.99 -1.75 6.35
N GLU A 634 -50.44 -2.21 7.47
CA GLU A 634 -51.19 -2.91 8.53
C GLU A 634 -52.24 -2.02 9.21
N GLN A 635 -51.96 -0.73 9.37
CA GLN A 635 -52.93 0.26 9.85
C GLN A 635 -54.00 0.63 8.80
N GLY A 636 -53.97 0.02 7.61
CA GLY A 636 -54.97 0.20 6.55
C GLY A 636 -54.74 1.41 5.65
N TYR A 637 -53.56 2.04 5.71
CA TYR A 637 -53.19 3.07 4.74
C TYR A 637 -52.97 2.45 3.36
N THR A 638 -53.41 3.16 2.31
CA THR A 638 -53.16 2.79 0.91
C THR A 638 -52.08 3.64 0.25
N THR A 639 -51.72 4.76 0.89
CA THR A 639 -50.66 5.68 0.44
C THR A 639 -49.77 6.08 1.60
N TRP A 640 -48.48 6.23 1.31
CA TRP A 640 -47.48 6.76 2.24
C TRP A 640 -47.37 8.29 2.11
N ARG A 641 -47.21 8.99 3.23
CA ARG A 641 -46.81 10.40 3.31
C ARG A 641 -45.87 10.59 4.51
N ARG A 642 -44.93 11.53 4.42
CA ARG A 642 -43.88 11.76 5.44
C ARG A 642 -44.41 12.25 6.78
N ASP A 643 -45.60 12.86 6.78
CA ASP A 643 -46.28 13.39 7.96
C ASP A 643 -47.01 12.31 8.77
N LEU A 644 -47.21 11.11 8.22
CA LEU A 644 -47.82 9.99 8.95
C LEU A 644 -46.97 9.57 10.16
N GLU A 645 -47.67 9.20 11.24
CA GLU A 645 -47.06 8.76 12.49
C GLU A 645 -46.70 7.29 12.42
N ILE A 646 -45.50 6.95 12.92
CA ILE A 646 -44.98 5.58 12.98
C ILE A 646 -44.76 5.25 14.45
N ASP A 647 -45.39 4.18 14.92
CA ASP A 647 -45.17 3.66 16.27
C ASP A 647 -44.30 2.40 16.22
N PHE A 648 -42.98 2.59 16.30
CA PHE A 648 -42.00 1.50 16.34
C PHE A 648 -42.18 0.56 17.55
N SER A 649 -42.91 0.94 18.60
CA SER A 649 -43.17 0.04 19.74
C SER A 649 -44.23 -1.02 19.43
N SER A 650 -45.10 -0.75 18.46
CA SER A 650 -46.14 -1.66 17.98
C SER A 650 -45.69 -2.54 16.82
N ILE A 651 -44.54 -2.22 16.21
CA ILE A 651 -43.95 -3.02 15.13
C ILE A 651 -43.38 -4.27 15.77
N HIS A 652 -44.04 -5.40 15.55
CA HIS A 652 -43.38 -6.68 15.73
C HIS A 652 -42.16 -6.67 14.82
N GLN A 653 -40.96 -6.80 15.39
CA GLN A 653 -39.75 -6.98 14.61
C GLN A 653 -39.94 -8.24 13.77
N VAL A 654 -40.44 -8.08 12.54
CA VAL A 654 -40.37 -9.10 11.53
C VAL A 654 -38.91 -9.12 11.16
N SER A 655 -38.17 -9.99 11.87
CA SER A 655 -36.80 -10.28 11.50
C SER A 655 -36.81 -10.63 10.01
N ILE A 656 -36.04 -9.87 9.24
CA ILE A 656 -35.75 -10.18 7.83
C ILE A 656 -34.92 -11.49 7.72
N SER A 657 -34.76 -12.25 8.81
CA SER A 657 -34.40 -13.67 8.73
C SER A 657 -35.29 -14.47 7.78
N HIS A 658 -36.52 -14.01 7.47
CA HIS A 658 -37.34 -14.59 6.40
C HIS A 658 -36.85 -14.32 4.97
N LEU A 659 -36.03 -13.29 4.71
CA LEU A 659 -35.32 -13.12 3.43
C LEU A 659 -33.92 -13.77 3.45
N SER A 660 -33.34 -14.00 4.62
CA SER A 660 -32.11 -14.81 4.75
C SER A 660 -32.37 -16.33 4.73
N TYR A 661 -33.65 -16.77 4.78
CA TYR A 661 -34.02 -18.20 4.81
C TYR A 661 -34.40 -18.77 3.44
N HIS A 662 -34.30 -18.01 2.35
CA HIS A 662 -34.78 -18.42 1.03
C HIS A 662 -33.74 -18.65 -0.07
N SER A 663 -32.43 -18.60 0.21
CA SER A 663 -31.42 -18.91 -0.81
C SER A 663 -30.33 -19.93 -0.45
N PHE A 664 -30.36 -20.60 0.72
CA PHE A 664 -29.30 -21.59 1.06
C PHE A 664 -29.71 -23.08 0.99
N GLU A 665 -30.99 -23.42 0.81
CA GLU A 665 -31.44 -24.84 0.68
C GLU A 665 -32.18 -25.18 -0.63
N ARG A 666 -32.23 -24.30 -1.63
CA ARG A 666 -32.97 -24.56 -2.89
C ARG A 666 -32.18 -24.49 -4.20
N ILE A 667 -30.85 -24.41 -4.16
CA ILE A 667 -30.00 -24.51 -5.37
C ILE A 667 -29.47 -25.95 -5.61
N TYR A 668 -30.02 -26.94 -4.89
CA TYR A 668 -29.84 -28.37 -5.23
C TYR A 668 -31.18 -29.10 -5.21
N ALA A 669 -31.97 -28.92 -6.28
CA ALA A 669 -33.02 -29.84 -6.73
C ALA A 669 -33.15 -29.81 -8.26
#